data_AF-A0A524QIM9-F1
#
_entry.id   AF-A0A524QIM9-F1
#
_cell.length_a   1.000
_cell.length_b   1.000
_cell.length_c   1.000
_cell.angle_alpha   90.00
_cell.angle_beta   90.00
_cell.angle_gamma   90.00
#
_symmetry.space_group_name_H-M   'P 1'
#
loop_
_entity.id
_entity.type
_entity.pdbx_description
1 polymer ?
#
loop_
_entity_poly.entity_id
_entity_poly.type
_entity_poly.pdbx_seq_one_letter_code
_entity_poly.pdbx_strand_id
1 'polypeptide(L)'
;AFSLIIGNRKIMTKIKYVITLDTDTQLPRDSAQQFVGAMSHPLNKPVFDSKKHCVTEGYSILQPRVAVSLPGTNRSGYAKLFGHEPGIDPYTRAVSDVYQDLFGEGSFIGKGIYDVDSFEQTLKHRFAENRILSHDLLEGCYARSGLLSDVLLFEEYPASYLADADRRSRWIRGDWQLIPWLLPFLPRVEGVSRKNPLSLLSWWKIVDNLRRSLMPTAFMLLLLTGWTMLSSSWFWTLVVIGIILIPPLILSFVYLFQKPGEVILLQHLKAAGLQVKRQMYQSAFFLVSLPFEAYYNLNALLRTCWRLIISKKKLLEWKSAAGAEKGRKDGLLYTFRTMWISPFIAVLSAASLLFFSPLKLVMVLPILGPWFMFPAIAWWISRPLVPQAVSLTGEQYTFLRKLSRRTWSFFETFVGPDDNWLPPDNFQEQPVAVTAHRTSPTNMGLSLLANMSAYDFGYIQAGALLTRTSKAFAAMNSLERFQGHFYNWYDTQSLLPLRPLYISSVDSGNLAGHLLTLQRGLNDLPDQVISGPRLFEGIRDTLDNLTDLAGEQMPVTVVRFRKYLDAIIGDPPVTLAYYRKCLEELMVSSGEIVNEFTPETDEQYRIWANNLSGQCQEAFDELAYLVPWMTDPALSDSGETDHGAHPLPTLRELADYGDGDFASYGKDNHARQRVELIKDLVRQSGILADLEFGFLYDKSRHLQTVGYNVEDRKRDPSYYDLLASEARLASFVAIALDQVPQESWFALGRLLTTVDGDPILLSWSGSMFEYLMPLIVMPTYENSLLNQTCKAAVVRQIRYGKLRGVPWGISESGYNSVDVQLNYQYRAFGVPGLGLKRGLSEDLVIAPYASALALMVMPEEACSNLERLAREGFMGKYGFYEAVDYTPGRVPRGQDHSVIRSFMAHHEGMSLLSMAYLLLDHPMQKRFESDPLFRATLLLLQERIPRATTYFKHTSGFTEVRNQAGELVLPLRVFNKADTPFPEVKLLSNGGTYRVIVTNAGGGYSYWKDVALTRWREDSTCDNWGSFCYIRDAENGNFWSNTYQPTLKQPENYEVIFSEGRAEFRRRDFDIDTHTEIVVSPEDDIELRRVRLKNRSRTKRIIDITSYAEVVLAPADADLAHPAFSNLFIQTEIIRQRQAILCTRRPRSVEEDPPWMFHLMAVHGAEIRNITYETDRLQFIGRGNTIVRPYAMTNSGPLSGTEGSVLDPVVAIQYQI
;
A
#
# COMPACT_ATOMS: atom_id res chain seq x y z
N ALA A 1 13.95 -8.51 44.43
CA ALA A 1 13.31 -7.22 44.13
C ALA A 1 13.94 -6.68 42.84
N PHE A 2 13.18 -6.66 41.73
CA PHE A 2 13.58 -6.11 40.44
C PHE A 2 12.72 -4.88 40.17
N SER A 3 12.98 -3.76 40.85
CA SER A 3 12.27 -2.51 40.58
C SER A 3 13.29 -1.40 40.34
N LEU A 4 13.58 -1.13 39.07
CA LEU A 4 14.24 0.10 38.67
C LEU A 4 13.14 1.14 38.43
N ILE A 5 13.06 2.15 39.30
CA ILE A 5 12.10 3.24 39.16
C ILE A 5 12.84 4.44 38.60
N ILE A 6 12.59 4.75 37.33
CA ILE A 6 13.15 5.92 36.65
C ILE A 6 12.06 7.01 36.64
N GLY A 7 12.39 8.21 37.13
CA GLY A 7 11.48 9.37 37.10
C GLY A 7 10.88 9.79 38.46
N ASN A 8 9.98 10.79 38.41
CA ASN A 8 9.42 11.43 39.59
C ASN A 8 8.29 10.62 40.23
N ARG A 9 8.54 10.01 41.38
CA ARG A 9 7.55 9.19 42.12
C ARG A 9 6.31 9.95 42.59
N LYS A 10 6.37 11.28 42.71
CA LYS A 10 5.24 12.09 43.18
C LYS A 10 4.02 11.96 42.26
N ILE A 11 4.22 11.63 40.97
CA ILE A 11 3.12 11.47 40.02
C ILE A 11 2.27 10.24 40.28
N MET A 12 2.79 9.20 40.97
CA MET A 12 2.10 7.92 41.16
C MET A 12 0.75 8.07 41.87
N THR A 13 0.63 9.02 42.81
CA THR A 13 -0.63 9.32 43.52
C THR A 13 -1.70 9.98 42.64
N LYS A 14 -1.35 10.41 41.43
CA LYS A 14 -2.24 11.06 40.45
C LYS A 14 -2.57 10.16 39.26
N ILE A 15 -2.01 8.94 39.20
CA ILE A 15 -2.24 8.01 38.10
C ILE A 15 -3.61 7.36 38.30
N LYS A 16 -4.52 7.56 37.35
CA LYS A 16 -5.85 6.94 37.34
C LYS A 16 -5.86 5.58 36.64
N TYR A 17 -5.11 5.47 35.54
CA TYR A 17 -5.09 4.28 34.69
C TYR A 17 -3.65 3.79 34.46
N VAL A 18 -3.49 2.48 34.36
CA VAL A 18 -2.20 1.83 34.05
C VAL A 18 -2.39 0.86 32.88
N ILE A 19 -1.49 0.91 31.91
CA ILE A 19 -1.43 -0.03 30.79
C ILE A 19 -0.38 -1.10 31.10
N THR A 20 -0.77 -2.38 30.99
CA THR A 20 0.12 -3.54 31.16
C THR A 20 0.46 -4.16 29.82
N LEU A 21 1.75 -4.36 29.58
CA LEU A 21 2.31 -4.91 28.34
C LEU A 21 3.47 -5.85 28.70
N ASP A 22 3.65 -6.91 27.91
CA ASP A 22 4.86 -7.74 27.99
C ASP A 22 6.01 -7.06 27.24
N THR A 23 7.26 -7.48 27.51
CA THR A 23 8.46 -6.93 26.86
C THR A 23 8.47 -7.15 25.34
N ASP A 24 7.77 -8.16 24.84
CA ASP A 24 7.59 -8.50 23.43
C ASP A 24 6.27 -7.97 22.83
N THR A 25 5.52 -7.15 23.58
CA THR A 25 4.29 -6.52 23.10
C THR A 25 4.58 -5.15 22.51
N GLN A 26 4.16 -4.93 21.27
CA GLN A 26 4.19 -3.63 20.62
C GLN A 26 2.86 -2.91 20.86
N LEU A 27 2.95 -1.68 21.37
CA LEU A 27 1.85 -0.76 21.53
C LEU A 27 1.80 0.14 20.28
N PRO A 28 0.81 -0.02 19.38
CA PRO A 28 0.68 0.84 18.22
C PRO A 28 0.46 2.30 18.63
N ARG A 29 0.76 3.20 17.69
CA ARG A 29 0.38 4.61 17.79
C ARG A 29 -1.12 4.74 18.08
N ASP A 30 -1.49 5.73 18.89
CA ASP A 30 -2.86 6.05 19.33
C ASP A 30 -3.59 5.03 20.23
N SER A 31 -3.15 3.76 20.30
CA SER A 31 -3.79 2.74 21.16
C SER A 31 -3.90 3.17 22.62
N ALA A 32 -2.88 3.87 23.16
CA ALA A 32 -2.92 4.39 24.53
C ALA A 32 -4.07 5.38 24.76
N GLN A 33 -4.29 6.30 23.81
CA GLN A 33 -5.37 7.27 23.87
C GLN A 33 -6.73 6.57 23.77
N GLN A 34 -6.85 5.59 22.86
CA GLN A 34 -8.08 4.80 22.69
C GLN A 34 -8.42 3.99 23.95
N PHE A 35 -7.43 3.39 24.62
CA PHE A 35 -7.62 2.72 25.91
C PHE A 35 -8.20 3.65 26.97
N VAL A 36 -7.58 4.83 27.14
CA VAL A 36 -8.01 5.82 28.14
C VAL A 36 -9.41 6.35 27.79
N GLY A 37 -9.67 6.63 26.51
CA GLY A 37 -10.98 7.05 26.01
C GLY A 37 -12.06 6.02 26.35
N ALA A 38 -11.83 4.75 26.00
CA ALA A 38 -12.75 3.66 26.30
C ALA A 38 -13.00 3.51 27.81
N MET A 39 -11.95 3.51 28.63
CA MET A 39 -12.09 3.35 30.08
C MET A 39 -12.74 4.57 30.77
N SER A 40 -12.60 5.76 30.19
CA SER A 40 -13.25 6.99 30.69
C SER A 40 -14.74 7.06 30.36
N HIS A 41 -15.22 6.25 29.40
CA HIS A 41 -16.60 6.27 28.95
C HIS A 41 -17.56 5.88 30.09
N PRO A 42 -18.68 6.61 30.31
CA PRO A 42 -19.59 6.35 31.45
C PRO A 42 -20.11 4.91 31.54
N LEU A 43 -20.36 4.25 30.40
CA LEU A 43 -20.83 2.86 30.35
C LEU A 43 -19.79 1.83 30.84
N ASN A 44 -18.51 2.20 30.83
CA ASN A 44 -17.42 1.31 31.25
C ASN A 44 -17.00 1.55 32.71
N LYS A 45 -17.57 2.55 33.38
CA LYS A 45 -17.20 2.91 34.76
C LYS A 45 -17.49 1.74 35.72
N PRO A 46 -16.49 1.22 36.44
CA PRO A 46 -16.67 0.06 37.31
C PRO A 46 -17.55 0.40 38.52
N VAL A 47 -18.48 -0.50 38.84
CA VAL A 47 -19.36 -0.43 40.02
C VAL A 47 -19.02 -1.57 40.97
N PHE A 48 -18.43 -1.22 42.11
CA PHE A 48 -18.03 -2.16 43.14
C PHE A 48 -19.19 -2.53 44.08
N ASP A 49 -19.48 -3.82 44.22
CA ASP A 49 -20.46 -4.33 45.18
C ASP A 49 -19.77 -4.63 46.51
N SER A 50 -20.11 -3.85 47.55
CA SER A 50 -19.54 -4.00 48.90
C SER A 50 -19.87 -5.32 49.60
N LYS A 51 -20.94 -6.03 49.20
CA LYS A 51 -21.33 -7.33 49.77
C LYS A 51 -20.63 -8.49 49.08
N LYS A 52 -20.48 -8.43 47.75
CA LYS A 52 -19.79 -9.47 46.97
C LYS A 52 -18.27 -9.26 46.90
N HIS A 53 -17.81 -8.06 47.24
CA HIS A 53 -16.41 -7.63 47.15
C HIS A 53 -15.81 -7.84 45.74
N CYS A 54 -16.61 -7.57 44.71
CA CYS A 54 -16.22 -7.65 43.31
C CYS A 54 -16.96 -6.59 42.48
N VAL A 55 -16.50 -6.37 41.26
CA VAL A 55 -17.10 -5.42 40.32
C VAL A 55 -18.26 -6.11 39.60
N THR A 56 -19.45 -5.50 39.64
CA THR A 56 -20.70 -6.11 39.16
C THR A 56 -21.25 -5.43 37.91
N GLU A 57 -20.91 -4.17 37.67
CA GLU A 57 -21.25 -3.38 36.47
C GLU A 57 -20.03 -2.60 36.00
N GLY A 58 -19.97 -2.25 34.72
CA GLY A 58 -18.78 -1.67 34.09
C GLY A 58 -17.57 -2.61 34.10
N TYR A 59 -16.38 -2.06 33.85
CA TYR A 59 -15.14 -2.84 33.70
C TYR A 59 -13.98 -2.14 34.41
N SER A 60 -13.30 -2.84 35.32
CA SER A 60 -12.07 -2.30 35.92
C SER A 60 -10.86 -2.57 35.05
N ILE A 61 -10.96 -3.55 34.14
CA ILE A 61 -9.92 -3.94 33.19
C ILE A 61 -10.53 -3.97 31.80
N LEU A 62 -9.88 -3.34 30.83
CA LEU A 62 -10.20 -3.49 29.41
C LEU A 62 -9.02 -4.17 28.71
N GLN A 63 -9.30 -5.34 28.16
CA GLN A 63 -8.36 -6.11 27.37
C GLN A 63 -8.51 -5.77 25.88
N PRO A 64 -7.43 -5.45 25.17
CA PRO A 64 -7.43 -5.29 23.73
C PRO A 64 -7.46 -6.63 22.99
N ARG A 65 -7.69 -6.56 21.68
CA ARG A 65 -7.35 -7.63 20.77
C ARG A 65 -5.83 -7.73 20.63
N VAL A 66 -5.28 -8.94 20.77
CA VAL A 66 -3.86 -9.22 20.51
C VAL A 66 -3.73 -9.96 19.18
N ALA A 67 -2.95 -9.40 18.26
CA ALA A 67 -2.61 -10.00 16.98
C ALA A 67 -1.12 -10.37 16.93
N VAL A 68 -0.75 -11.17 15.93
CA VAL A 68 0.65 -11.54 15.69
C VAL A 68 1.25 -10.58 14.66
N SER A 69 2.47 -10.10 14.90
CA SER A 69 3.19 -9.27 13.92
C SER A 69 3.56 -10.07 12.66
N LEU A 70 3.57 -9.42 11.50
CA LEU A 70 3.95 -10.05 10.21
C LEU A 70 5.38 -10.61 10.24
N PRO A 71 6.40 -9.84 10.65
CA PRO A 71 7.78 -10.34 10.78
C PRO A 71 7.90 -11.57 11.69
N GLY A 72 7.12 -11.64 12.78
CA GLY A 72 7.13 -12.75 13.72
C GLY A 72 6.73 -14.09 13.09
N THR A 73 5.82 -14.10 12.11
CA THR A 73 5.36 -15.33 11.45
C THR A 73 6.30 -15.87 10.37
N ASN A 74 7.16 -15.02 9.81
CA ASN A 74 8.15 -15.43 8.79
C ASN A 74 9.48 -15.90 9.40
N ARG A 75 9.57 -16.06 10.73
CA ARG A 75 10.80 -16.51 11.38
C ARG A 75 11.09 -18.01 11.15
N SER A 76 10.06 -18.86 11.02
CA SER A 76 10.22 -20.31 10.79
C SER A 76 8.99 -20.93 10.13
N GLY A 77 9.11 -22.16 9.62
CA GLY A 77 7.96 -22.94 9.16
C GLY A 77 6.91 -23.18 10.26
N TYR A 78 7.35 -23.27 11.53
CA TYR A 78 6.49 -23.45 12.70
C TYR A 78 5.65 -22.20 12.94
N ALA A 79 6.29 -21.04 12.98
CA ALA A 79 5.61 -19.76 13.17
C ALA A 79 4.63 -19.47 12.02
N LYS A 80 4.96 -19.85 10.77
CA LYS A 80 4.06 -19.72 9.62
C LYS A 80 2.82 -20.63 9.71
N LEU A 81 2.97 -21.84 10.26
CA LEU A 81 1.86 -22.80 10.38
C LEU A 81 0.94 -22.48 11.57
N PHE A 82 1.52 -22.13 12.73
CA PHE A 82 0.80 -21.97 14.00
C PHE A 82 0.56 -20.51 14.42
N GLY A 83 1.32 -19.56 13.88
CA GLY A 83 1.04 -18.13 14.07
C GLY A 83 -0.35 -17.81 13.56
N HIS A 84 -1.19 -17.21 14.39
CA HIS A 84 -2.52 -16.73 13.97
C HIS A 84 -2.37 -15.69 12.86
N GLU A 85 -3.47 -15.30 12.22
CA GLU A 85 -3.46 -14.39 11.06
C GLU A 85 -2.64 -13.12 11.33
N PRO A 86 -1.46 -12.96 10.68
CA PRO A 86 -0.55 -11.89 11.03
C PRO A 86 -0.84 -10.59 10.25
N GLY A 87 -0.46 -9.45 10.84
CA GLY A 87 -0.56 -8.12 10.24
C GLY A 87 -1.85 -7.35 10.57
N ILE A 88 -1.93 -6.10 10.13
CA ILE A 88 -3.13 -5.25 10.25
C ILE A 88 -4.21 -5.76 9.30
N ASP A 89 -5.44 -5.82 9.80
CA ASP A 89 -6.64 -6.16 9.07
C ASP A 89 -7.65 -5.00 9.12
N PRO A 90 -7.66 -4.08 8.14
CA PRO A 90 -8.63 -2.99 8.10
C PRO A 90 -10.02 -3.46 7.62
N TYR A 91 -10.13 -4.68 7.08
CA TYR A 91 -11.33 -5.19 6.41
C TYR A 91 -12.36 -5.75 7.39
N THR A 92 -11.93 -6.26 8.54
CA THR A 92 -12.81 -6.90 9.52
C THR A 92 -12.83 -6.07 10.81
N ARG A 93 -13.86 -5.21 10.97
CA ARG A 93 -13.94 -4.25 12.08
C ARG A 93 -14.44 -4.85 13.41
N ALA A 94 -14.98 -6.06 13.42
CA ALA A 94 -15.48 -6.69 14.64
C ALA A 94 -14.97 -8.13 14.75
N VAL A 95 -14.37 -8.46 15.89
CA VAL A 95 -14.06 -9.85 16.26
C VAL A 95 -14.96 -10.21 17.43
N SER A 96 -15.75 -11.26 17.23
CA SER A 96 -16.61 -11.84 18.26
C SER A 96 -15.76 -12.55 19.31
N ASP A 97 -16.02 -12.26 20.58
CA ASP A 97 -15.56 -13.08 21.71
C ASP A 97 -16.78 -13.66 22.39
N VAL A 98 -16.83 -14.99 22.47
CA VAL A 98 -17.99 -15.73 22.96
C VAL A 98 -18.36 -15.32 24.39
N TYR A 99 -17.38 -14.96 25.24
CA TYR A 99 -17.66 -14.56 26.61
C TYR A 99 -18.18 -13.12 26.69
N GLN A 100 -17.59 -12.20 25.92
CA GLN A 100 -18.06 -10.82 25.84
C GLN A 100 -19.46 -10.74 25.22
N ASP A 101 -19.71 -11.45 24.12
CA ASP A 101 -20.95 -11.35 23.36
C ASP A 101 -22.14 -11.99 24.08
N LEU A 102 -21.92 -13.14 24.75
CA LEU A 102 -23.00 -13.86 25.43
C LEU A 102 -23.19 -13.45 26.90
N PHE A 103 -22.12 -13.01 27.57
CA PHE A 103 -22.15 -12.76 29.03
C PHE A 103 -21.69 -11.35 29.43
N GLY A 104 -21.21 -10.51 28.50
CA GLY A 104 -20.72 -9.17 28.81
C GLY A 104 -19.45 -9.17 29.68
N GLU A 105 -18.62 -10.20 29.56
CA GLU A 105 -17.35 -10.34 30.28
C GLU A 105 -16.25 -10.93 29.40
N GLY A 106 -15.12 -10.23 29.25
CA GLY A 106 -13.91 -10.75 28.60
C GLY A 106 -13.11 -11.73 29.48
N SER A 107 -11.98 -12.19 28.94
CA SER A 107 -11.02 -13.04 29.67
C SER A 107 -9.65 -12.36 29.69
N PHE A 108 -9.22 -11.87 30.86
CA PHE A 108 -7.96 -11.14 31.00
C PHE A 108 -6.72 -12.03 30.77
N ILE A 109 -5.81 -11.60 29.89
CA ILE A 109 -4.59 -12.32 29.50
C ILE A 109 -3.29 -11.62 29.94
N GLY A 110 -3.39 -10.67 30.87
CA GLY A 110 -2.25 -9.91 31.42
C GLY A 110 -1.92 -8.62 30.66
N LYS A 111 -2.64 -8.34 29.57
CA LYS A 111 -2.43 -7.16 28.71
C LYS A 111 -3.68 -6.32 28.61
N GLY A 112 -3.52 -5.01 28.73
CA GLY A 112 -4.61 -4.06 28.60
C GLY A 112 -4.47 -2.86 29.53
N ILE A 113 -5.56 -2.16 29.77
CA ILE A 113 -5.63 -1.01 30.68
C ILE A 113 -6.49 -1.36 31.89
N TYR A 114 -6.10 -0.87 33.08
CA TYR A 114 -6.92 -0.98 34.28
C TYR A 114 -7.04 0.34 35.05
N ASP A 115 -8.17 0.52 35.73
CA ASP A 115 -8.45 1.62 36.64
C ASP A 115 -7.87 1.29 38.02
N VAL A 116 -6.93 2.11 38.49
CA VAL A 116 -6.08 1.80 39.65
C VAL A 116 -6.91 1.65 40.92
N ASP A 117 -7.85 2.57 41.17
CA ASP A 117 -8.66 2.60 42.38
C ASP A 117 -9.59 1.38 42.48
N SER A 118 -10.31 1.07 41.39
CA SER A 118 -11.20 -0.09 41.36
C SER A 118 -10.45 -1.42 41.38
N PHE A 119 -9.31 -1.51 40.71
CA PHE A 119 -8.44 -2.68 40.73
C PHE A 119 -7.88 -2.92 42.13
N GLU A 120 -7.36 -1.87 42.79
CA GLU A 120 -6.87 -1.95 44.16
C GLU A 120 -8.01 -2.33 45.12
N GLN A 121 -9.16 -1.65 45.05
CA GLN A 121 -10.33 -1.95 45.90
C GLN A 121 -10.76 -3.42 45.82
N THR A 122 -10.59 -4.05 44.65
CA THR A 122 -11.02 -5.42 44.40
C THR A 122 -9.99 -6.47 44.80
N LEU A 123 -8.70 -6.20 44.59
CA LEU A 123 -7.63 -7.21 44.67
C LEU A 123 -6.68 -7.03 45.87
N LYS A 124 -6.66 -5.86 46.52
CA LYS A 124 -5.77 -5.59 47.64
C LYS A 124 -5.98 -6.61 48.77
N HIS A 125 -4.88 -7.19 49.26
CA HIS A 125 -4.84 -8.25 50.27
C HIS A 125 -5.66 -9.52 49.94
N ARG A 126 -6.02 -9.75 48.66
CA ARG A 126 -6.83 -10.90 48.24
C ARG A 126 -6.01 -12.14 47.89
N PHE A 127 -4.78 -11.94 47.42
CA PHE A 127 -3.85 -13.01 47.08
C PHE A 127 -2.66 -13.01 48.03
N ALA A 128 -2.22 -14.20 48.44
CA ALA A 128 -0.98 -14.33 49.20
C ALA A 128 0.22 -14.02 48.28
N GLU A 129 1.15 -13.21 48.78
CA GLU A 129 2.37 -12.87 48.03
C GLU A 129 3.12 -14.13 47.56
N ASN A 130 3.65 -14.06 46.35
CA ASN A 130 4.51 -15.08 45.75
C ASN A 130 3.92 -16.49 45.62
N ARG A 131 2.58 -16.61 45.57
CA ARG A 131 1.89 -17.91 45.52
C ARG A 131 1.35 -18.30 44.15
N ILE A 132 1.00 -17.33 43.31
CA ILE A 132 0.33 -17.53 42.03
C ILE A 132 1.28 -17.11 40.89
N LEU A 133 1.56 -18.03 39.97
CA LEU A 133 2.46 -17.86 38.84
C LEU A 133 1.81 -17.08 37.69
N SER A 134 0.52 -17.28 37.44
CA SER A 134 -0.29 -16.49 36.51
C SER A 134 -1.61 -16.18 37.21
N HIS A 135 -1.81 -14.90 37.50
CA HIS A 135 -3.01 -14.38 38.17
C HIS A 135 -3.97 -13.71 37.18
N ASP A 136 -3.60 -13.60 35.90
CA ASP A 136 -4.30 -12.81 34.88
C ASP A 136 -5.80 -13.18 34.79
N LEU A 137 -6.09 -14.47 34.58
CA LEU A 137 -7.48 -14.95 34.50
C LEU A 137 -8.27 -14.63 35.78
N LEU A 138 -7.61 -14.77 36.94
CA LEU A 138 -8.24 -14.59 38.25
C LEU A 138 -8.53 -13.11 38.52
N GLU A 139 -7.59 -12.23 38.21
CA GLU A 139 -7.76 -10.77 38.29
C GLU A 139 -8.93 -10.32 37.42
N GLY A 140 -9.02 -10.83 36.19
CA GLY A 140 -10.14 -10.56 35.29
C GLY A 140 -11.49 -11.03 35.84
N CYS A 141 -11.54 -12.16 36.56
CA CYS A 141 -12.78 -12.66 37.17
C CYS A 141 -13.23 -11.82 38.38
N TYR A 142 -12.30 -11.16 39.08
CA TYR A 142 -12.61 -10.33 40.24
C TYR A 142 -12.93 -8.88 39.87
N ALA A 143 -12.05 -8.28 39.08
CA ALA A 143 -12.09 -6.89 38.67
C ALA A 143 -13.05 -6.65 37.49
N ARG A 144 -13.58 -7.74 36.90
CA ARG A 144 -14.41 -7.77 35.70
C ARG A 144 -13.69 -7.16 34.48
N SER A 145 -13.21 -8.04 33.62
CA SER A 145 -12.58 -7.66 32.36
C SER A 145 -13.60 -7.49 31.24
N GLY A 146 -13.44 -6.45 30.42
CA GLY A 146 -14.15 -6.25 29.15
C GLY A 146 -13.21 -6.39 27.96
N LEU A 147 -13.73 -6.82 26.81
CA LEU A 147 -12.97 -6.83 25.55
C LEU A 147 -13.15 -5.49 24.81
N LEU A 148 -12.02 -4.91 24.39
CA LEU A 148 -11.94 -3.78 23.49
C LEU A 148 -11.54 -4.30 22.10
N SER A 149 -12.54 -4.63 21.28
CA SER A 149 -12.36 -5.27 19.96
C SER A 149 -11.61 -4.41 18.95
N ASP A 150 -11.73 -3.09 19.09
CA ASP A 150 -11.30 -2.11 18.08
C ASP A 150 -9.87 -1.62 18.31
N VAL A 151 -9.27 -1.94 19.47
CA VAL A 151 -7.88 -1.62 19.80
C VAL A 151 -7.03 -2.87 19.69
N LEU A 152 -5.97 -2.78 18.88
CA LEU A 152 -5.06 -3.88 18.62
C LEU A 152 -3.72 -3.69 19.36
N LEU A 153 -3.17 -4.78 19.87
CA LEU A 153 -1.76 -4.91 20.24
C LEU A 153 -1.10 -5.99 19.39
N PHE A 154 0.20 -5.89 19.18
CA PHE A 154 0.96 -6.89 18.43
C PHE A 154 1.97 -7.61 19.32
N GLU A 155 2.04 -8.93 19.16
CA GLU A 155 3.05 -9.78 19.80
C GLU A 155 3.81 -10.60 18.75
N GLU A 156 5.01 -11.03 19.13
CA GLU A 156 5.72 -12.05 18.37
C GLU A 156 5.26 -13.46 18.75
N TYR A 157 5.04 -14.30 17.72
CA TYR A 157 4.79 -15.72 17.94
C TYR A 157 6.12 -16.48 18.09
N PRO A 158 6.21 -17.50 18.97
CA PRO A 158 7.45 -18.27 19.15
C PRO A 158 7.98 -18.85 17.83
N ALA A 159 9.27 -18.65 17.56
CA ALA A 159 9.91 -19.13 16.34
C ALA A 159 10.13 -20.66 16.31
N SER A 160 10.09 -21.35 17.46
CA SER A 160 10.29 -22.81 17.52
C SER A 160 9.22 -23.51 18.36
N TYR A 161 8.96 -24.78 18.05
CA TYR A 161 8.03 -25.60 18.82
C TYR A 161 8.45 -25.75 20.29
N LEU A 162 9.75 -25.88 20.57
CA LEU A 162 10.25 -25.98 21.95
C LEU A 162 10.01 -24.70 22.75
N ALA A 163 10.23 -23.53 22.15
CA ALA A 163 9.95 -22.25 22.80
C ALA A 163 8.45 -22.10 23.11
N ASP A 164 7.59 -22.53 22.19
CA ASP A 164 6.13 -22.55 22.41
C ASP A 164 5.71 -23.57 23.49
N ALA A 165 6.26 -24.79 23.48
CA ALA A 165 5.98 -25.79 24.52
C ALA A 165 6.42 -25.32 25.91
N ASP A 166 7.58 -24.65 26.03
CA ASP A 166 8.03 -24.01 27.27
C ASP A 166 7.07 -22.88 27.71
N ARG A 167 6.54 -22.09 26.76
CA ARG A 167 5.53 -21.04 27.00
C ARG A 167 4.23 -21.64 27.52
N ARG A 168 3.66 -22.65 26.85
CA ARG A 168 2.43 -23.34 27.26
C ARG A 168 2.57 -24.08 28.59
N SER A 169 3.71 -24.75 28.81
CA SER A 169 3.99 -25.41 30.09
C SER A 169 3.92 -24.45 31.28
N ARG A 170 4.36 -23.19 31.11
CA ARG A 170 4.23 -22.15 32.14
C ARG A 170 2.76 -21.79 32.42
N TRP A 171 1.95 -21.59 31.39
CA TRP A 171 0.54 -21.25 31.53
C TRP A 171 -0.24 -22.38 32.22
N ILE A 172 0.00 -23.62 31.81
CA ILE A 172 -0.60 -24.80 32.46
C ILE A 172 -0.24 -24.84 33.96
N ARG A 173 1.03 -24.58 34.32
CA ARG A 173 1.39 -24.50 35.75
C ARG A 173 0.62 -23.39 36.48
N GLY A 174 0.40 -22.25 35.85
CA GLY A 174 -0.43 -21.17 36.39
C GLY A 174 -1.89 -21.60 36.59
N ASP A 175 -2.51 -22.18 35.56
CA ASP A 175 -3.90 -22.67 35.61
C ASP A 175 -4.12 -23.68 36.74
N TRP A 176 -3.22 -24.64 36.89
CA TRP A 176 -3.31 -25.66 37.95
C TRP A 176 -3.08 -25.09 39.37
N GLN A 177 -2.48 -23.91 39.50
CA GLN A 177 -2.43 -23.19 40.78
C GLN A 177 -3.76 -22.57 41.19
N LEU A 178 -4.71 -22.44 40.26
CA LEU A 178 -6.03 -21.85 40.52
C LEU A 178 -7.05 -22.85 41.10
N ILE A 179 -6.71 -24.13 41.26
CA ILE A 179 -7.59 -25.15 41.87
C ILE A 179 -8.27 -24.72 43.18
N PRO A 180 -7.58 -24.05 44.13
CA PRO A 180 -8.21 -23.62 45.38
C PRO A 180 -9.40 -22.64 45.17
N TRP A 181 -9.48 -21.97 44.02
CA TRP A 181 -10.58 -21.07 43.66
C TRP A 181 -11.77 -21.79 43.01
N LEU A 182 -11.73 -23.11 42.87
CA LEU A 182 -12.90 -23.94 42.57
C LEU A 182 -13.62 -24.44 43.84
N LEU A 183 -13.08 -24.14 45.02
CA LEU A 183 -13.68 -24.54 46.29
C LEU A 183 -14.70 -23.49 46.78
N PRO A 184 -15.73 -23.88 47.56
CA PRO A 184 -16.70 -22.95 48.12
C PRO A 184 -16.11 -21.91 49.09
N PHE A 185 -14.96 -22.24 49.70
CA PHE A 185 -14.23 -21.38 50.63
C PHE A 185 -12.80 -21.22 50.16
N LEU A 186 -12.33 -19.96 50.13
CA LEU A 186 -11.00 -19.62 49.66
C LEU A 186 -9.92 -19.92 50.70
N PRO A 187 -8.67 -20.16 50.29
CA PRO A 187 -7.54 -20.28 51.20
C PRO A 187 -7.43 -19.06 52.12
N ARG A 188 -7.14 -19.26 53.41
CA ARG A 188 -6.91 -18.16 54.36
C ARG A 188 -5.76 -17.27 53.87
N VAL A 189 -6.08 -16.01 53.59
CA VAL A 189 -5.11 -14.92 53.45
C VAL A 189 -5.23 -14.10 54.74
N GLU A 190 -4.11 -13.87 55.43
CA GLU A 190 -4.08 -13.20 56.75
C GLU A 190 -4.98 -13.84 57.84
N GLY A 191 -5.23 -15.16 57.75
CA GLY A 191 -5.96 -15.91 58.79
C GLY A 191 -7.48 -15.93 58.65
N VAL A 192 -8.07 -15.22 57.68
CA VAL A 192 -9.54 -15.15 57.49
C VAL A 192 -9.99 -16.06 56.34
N SER A 193 -10.98 -16.92 56.60
CA SER A 193 -11.63 -17.74 55.56
C SER A 193 -12.82 -16.97 54.98
N ARG A 194 -12.90 -16.85 53.66
CA ARG A 194 -14.00 -16.14 52.97
C ARG A 194 -14.72 -17.08 52.01
N LYS A 195 -16.03 -16.89 51.87
CA LYS A 195 -16.82 -17.55 50.82
C LYS A 195 -16.31 -17.11 49.45
N ASN A 196 -16.22 -18.04 48.52
CA ASN A 196 -15.78 -17.77 47.16
C ASN A 196 -16.82 -16.90 46.43
N PRO A 197 -16.48 -15.68 45.99
CA PRO A 197 -17.42 -14.77 45.34
C PRO A 197 -17.44 -14.91 43.81
N LEU A 198 -16.64 -15.83 43.24
CA LEU A 198 -16.57 -16.06 41.80
C LEU A 198 -17.91 -16.58 41.25
N SER A 199 -18.27 -16.15 40.04
CA SER A 199 -19.47 -16.59 39.35
C SER A 199 -19.33 -18.01 38.80
N LEU A 200 -20.46 -18.63 38.41
CA LEU A 200 -20.45 -19.91 37.69
C LEU A 200 -19.67 -19.83 36.37
N LEU A 201 -19.70 -18.67 35.71
CA LEU A 201 -18.94 -18.43 34.48
C LEU A 201 -17.43 -18.41 34.77
N SER A 202 -16.99 -17.74 35.83
CA SER A 202 -15.58 -17.74 36.25
C SER A 202 -15.10 -19.15 36.62
N TRP A 203 -15.93 -19.95 37.29
CA TRP A 203 -15.62 -21.36 37.56
C TRP A 203 -15.46 -22.16 36.28
N TRP A 204 -16.36 -21.98 35.31
CA TRP A 204 -16.27 -22.64 34.01
C TRP A 204 -14.98 -22.28 33.27
N LYS A 205 -14.59 -20.99 33.24
CA LYS A 205 -13.33 -20.52 32.62
C LYS A 205 -12.11 -21.27 33.20
N ILE A 206 -12.04 -21.43 34.53
CA ILE A 206 -10.96 -22.18 35.19
C ILE A 206 -11.03 -23.67 34.84
N VAL A 207 -12.21 -24.30 34.90
CA VAL A 207 -12.40 -25.72 34.59
C VAL A 207 -12.03 -26.05 33.15
N ASP A 208 -12.39 -25.20 32.18
CA ASP A 208 -12.07 -25.43 30.77
C ASP A 208 -10.55 -25.38 30.51
N ASN A 209 -9.80 -24.45 31.14
CA ASN A 209 -8.34 -24.44 31.06
C ASN A 209 -7.71 -25.74 31.60
N LEU A 210 -8.18 -26.20 32.76
CA LEU A 210 -7.73 -27.47 33.34
C LEU A 210 -8.05 -28.66 32.41
N ARG A 211 -9.27 -28.71 31.86
CA ARG A 211 -9.70 -29.74 30.91
C ARG A 211 -8.79 -29.78 29.68
N ARG A 212 -8.49 -28.64 29.06
CA ARG A 212 -7.64 -28.54 27.86
C ARG A 212 -6.26 -29.16 28.09
N SER A 213 -5.65 -28.93 29.26
CA SER A 213 -4.35 -29.50 29.60
C SER A 213 -4.34 -31.03 29.78
N LEU A 214 -5.50 -31.64 30.05
CA LEU A 214 -5.64 -33.09 30.22
C LEU A 214 -5.90 -33.84 28.90
N MET A 215 -6.36 -33.15 27.86
CA MET A 215 -6.73 -33.78 26.58
C MET A 215 -5.59 -34.56 25.90
N PRO A 216 -4.35 -34.03 25.79
CA PRO A 216 -3.27 -34.78 25.15
C PRO A 216 -2.95 -36.10 25.87
N THR A 217 -2.94 -36.08 27.21
CA THR A 217 -2.72 -37.27 28.02
C THR A 217 -3.87 -38.27 27.86
N ALA A 218 -5.12 -37.80 27.87
CA ALA A 218 -6.30 -38.65 27.67
C ALA A 218 -6.29 -39.34 26.30
N PHE A 219 -5.98 -38.61 25.22
CA PHE A 219 -5.87 -39.18 23.87
C PHE A 219 -4.74 -40.20 23.75
N MET A 220 -3.57 -39.90 24.33
CA MET A 220 -2.45 -40.85 24.34
C MET A 220 -2.79 -42.14 25.09
N LEU A 221 -3.40 -42.03 26.28
CA LEU A 221 -3.83 -43.19 27.06
C LEU A 221 -4.90 -44.00 26.34
N LEU A 222 -5.86 -43.34 25.67
CA LEU A 222 -6.88 -44.02 24.89
C LEU A 222 -6.28 -44.80 23.70
N LEU A 223 -5.28 -44.24 23.02
CA LEU A 223 -4.53 -44.96 21.97
C LEU A 223 -3.79 -46.17 22.54
N LEU A 224 -3.00 -45.97 23.60
CA LEU A 224 -2.20 -47.05 24.20
C LEU A 224 -3.07 -48.20 24.74
N THR A 225 -4.17 -47.88 25.42
CA THR A 225 -5.15 -48.88 25.91
C THR A 225 -5.88 -49.55 24.75
N GLY A 226 -6.26 -48.79 23.72
CA GLY A 226 -6.86 -49.32 22.48
C GLY A 226 -5.96 -50.31 21.75
N TRP A 227 -4.65 -50.08 21.76
CA TRP A 227 -3.68 -50.97 21.10
C TRP A 227 -3.36 -52.21 21.92
N THR A 228 -3.22 -52.07 23.24
CA THR A 228 -2.72 -53.15 24.11
C THR A 228 -3.82 -53.97 24.79
N MET A 229 -4.88 -53.33 25.29
CA MET A 229 -5.89 -53.97 26.15
C MET A 229 -7.21 -54.27 25.42
N LEU A 230 -7.55 -53.51 24.37
CA LEU A 230 -8.84 -53.62 23.69
C LEU A 230 -8.75 -54.47 22.42
N SER A 231 -9.89 -55.07 22.06
CA SER A 231 -9.98 -56.06 20.97
C SER A 231 -9.72 -55.44 19.59
N SER A 232 -10.17 -54.20 19.37
CA SER A 232 -10.14 -53.52 18.07
C SER A 232 -9.23 -52.29 18.07
N SER A 233 -7.94 -52.49 17.78
CA SER A 233 -6.93 -51.43 17.80
C SER A 233 -7.12 -50.37 16.70
N TRP A 234 -7.66 -50.77 15.54
CA TRP A 234 -7.97 -49.84 14.45
C TRP A 234 -9.15 -48.91 14.81
N PHE A 235 -10.17 -49.43 15.49
CA PHE A 235 -11.35 -48.67 15.88
C PHE A 235 -10.98 -47.51 16.82
N TRP A 236 -10.23 -47.79 17.89
CA TRP A 236 -9.81 -46.76 18.84
C TRP A 236 -8.85 -45.74 18.23
N THR A 237 -8.05 -46.17 17.25
CA THR A 237 -7.22 -45.27 16.45
C THR A 237 -8.08 -44.31 15.64
N LEU A 238 -9.12 -44.81 14.96
CA LEU A 238 -10.08 -43.97 14.23
C LEU A 238 -10.90 -43.05 15.14
N VAL A 239 -11.26 -43.49 16.35
CA VAL A 239 -11.98 -42.66 17.33
C VAL A 239 -11.15 -41.44 17.70
N VAL A 240 -9.87 -41.62 18.05
CA VAL A 240 -8.99 -40.49 18.41
C VAL A 240 -8.75 -39.57 17.22
N ILE A 241 -8.48 -40.13 16.05
CA ILE A 241 -8.34 -39.36 14.80
C ILE A 241 -9.63 -38.58 14.51
N GLY A 242 -10.79 -39.20 14.67
CA GLY A 242 -12.10 -38.57 14.50
C GLY A 242 -12.33 -37.41 15.45
N ILE A 243 -12.02 -37.56 16.75
CA ILE A 243 -12.14 -36.49 17.74
C ILE A 243 -11.27 -35.28 17.37
N ILE A 244 -10.08 -35.52 16.81
CA ILE A 244 -9.14 -34.45 16.41
C ILE A 244 -9.56 -33.80 15.08
N LEU A 245 -10.07 -34.58 14.11
CA LEU A 245 -10.35 -34.11 12.74
C LEU A 245 -11.77 -33.61 12.51
N ILE A 246 -12.78 -34.14 13.22
CA ILE A 246 -14.18 -33.76 12.99
C ILE A 246 -14.41 -32.25 13.20
N PRO A 247 -13.96 -31.62 14.31
CA PRO A 247 -14.17 -30.19 14.51
C PRO A 247 -13.61 -29.28 13.39
N PRO A 248 -12.32 -29.40 12.98
CA PRO A 248 -11.81 -28.59 11.87
C PRO A 248 -12.47 -28.93 10.54
N LEU A 249 -12.87 -30.19 10.29
CA LEU A 249 -13.62 -30.55 9.09
C LEU A 249 -15.00 -29.90 9.04
N ILE A 250 -15.73 -29.85 10.17
CA ILE A 250 -17.01 -29.15 10.26
C ILE A 250 -16.82 -27.65 9.97
N LEU A 251 -15.81 -27.01 10.59
CA LEU A 251 -15.52 -25.59 10.35
C LEU A 251 -15.12 -25.33 8.89
N SER A 252 -14.30 -26.21 8.30
CA SER A 252 -13.92 -26.15 6.90
C SER A 252 -15.12 -26.34 5.96
N PHE A 253 -16.05 -27.24 6.30
CA PHE A 253 -17.28 -27.46 5.55
C PHE A 253 -18.16 -26.22 5.62
N VAL A 254 -18.39 -25.67 6.82
CA VAL A 254 -19.14 -24.41 6.99
C VAL A 254 -18.52 -23.29 6.16
N TYR A 255 -17.19 -23.12 6.20
CA TYR A 255 -16.48 -22.12 5.40
C TYR A 255 -16.66 -22.32 3.88
N LEU A 256 -16.67 -23.57 3.41
CA LEU A 256 -16.90 -23.89 2.00
C LEU A 256 -18.28 -23.42 1.51
N PHE A 257 -19.32 -23.55 2.35
CA PHE A 257 -20.69 -23.14 2.02
C PHE A 257 -20.99 -21.66 2.30
N GLN A 258 -20.22 -21.02 3.19
CA GLN A 258 -20.30 -19.59 3.45
C GLN A 258 -19.48 -18.78 2.43
N LYS A 259 -19.78 -18.98 1.15
CA LYS A 259 -19.17 -18.18 0.07
C LYS A 259 -19.70 -16.73 0.14
N PRO A 260 -18.84 -15.71 0.29
CA PRO A 260 -19.26 -14.31 0.13
C PRO A 260 -19.78 -14.06 -1.28
N GLY A 261 -20.84 -13.28 -1.44
CA GLY A 261 -21.49 -13.01 -2.74
C GLY A 261 -20.54 -12.41 -3.79
N GLU A 262 -19.51 -11.70 -3.34
CA GLU A 262 -18.62 -10.85 -4.17
C GLU A 262 -17.38 -11.58 -4.73
N VAL A 263 -17.01 -12.74 -4.19
CA VAL A 263 -15.78 -13.47 -4.56
C VAL A 263 -16.02 -14.35 -5.80
N ILE A 264 -15.03 -14.64 -6.65
CA ILE A 264 -15.21 -15.62 -7.73
C ILE A 264 -15.19 -17.05 -7.15
N LEU A 265 -16.05 -17.96 -7.64
CA LEU A 265 -16.14 -19.33 -7.11
C LEU A 265 -14.77 -20.04 -7.08
N LEU A 266 -13.98 -19.93 -8.16
CA LEU A 266 -12.65 -20.54 -8.22
C LEU A 266 -11.69 -20.00 -7.14
N GLN A 267 -11.75 -18.70 -6.85
CA GLN A 267 -10.93 -18.08 -5.80
C GLN A 267 -11.37 -18.54 -4.41
N HIS A 268 -12.69 -18.60 -4.16
CA HIS A 268 -13.24 -19.14 -2.93
C HIS A 268 -12.81 -20.59 -2.69
N LEU A 269 -12.87 -21.44 -3.73
CA LEU A 269 -12.42 -22.83 -3.66
C LEU A 269 -10.91 -22.93 -3.40
N LYS A 270 -10.08 -22.09 -4.02
CA LYS A 270 -8.63 -22.05 -3.77
C LYS A 270 -8.32 -21.63 -2.32
N ALA A 271 -8.99 -20.60 -1.82
CA ALA A 271 -8.84 -20.11 -0.45
C ALA A 271 -9.31 -21.16 0.58
N ALA A 272 -10.48 -21.78 0.35
CA ALA A 272 -10.99 -22.87 1.17
C ALA A 272 -10.02 -24.07 1.17
N GLY A 273 -9.47 -24.42 0.01
CA GLY A 273 -8.47 -25.48 -0.11
C GLY A 273 -7.20 -25.20 0.71
N LEU A 274 -6.69 -23.96 0.68
CA LEU A 274 -5.53 -23.55 1.49
C LEU A 274 -5.84 -23.61 3.01
N GLN A 275 -7.04 -23.19 3.42
CA GLN A 275 -7.47 -23.26 4.81
C GLN A 275 -7.61 -24.70 5.30
N VAL A 276 -8.25 -25.57 4.52
CA VAL A 276 -8.33 -27.01 4.79
C VAL A 276 -6.94 -27.60 4.92
N LYS A 277 -6.05 -27.33 3.96
CA LYS A 277 -4.65 -27.80 3.98
C LYS A 277 -3.95 -27.40 5.28
N ARG A 278 -4.09 -26.14 5.70
CA ARG A 278 -3.50 -25.62 6.94
C ARG A 278 -4.05 -26.35 8.18
N GLN A 279 -5.37 -26.48 8.30
CA GLN A 279 -5.99 -27.18 9.43
C GLN A 279 -5.58 -28.65 9.47
N MET A 280 -5.52 -29.34 8.32
CA MET A 280 -5.05 -30.72 8.24
C MET A 280 -3.60 -30.86 8.68
N TYR A 281 -2.70 -29.96 8.29
CA TYR A 281 -1.31 -29.96 8.79
C TYR A 281 -1.23 -29.72 10.30
N GLN A 282 -2.04 -28.81 10.85
CA GLN A 282 -2.07 -28.56 12.30
C GLN A 282 -2.58 -29.79 13.07
N SER A 283 -3.67 -30.42 12.61
CA SER A 283 -4.20 -31.65 13.22
C SER A 283 -3.23 -32.83 13.11
N ALA A 284 -2.58 -33.00 11.95
CA ALA A 284 -1.56 -34.03 11.76
C ALA A 284 -0.35 -33.78 12.68
N PHE A 285 0.12 -32.54 12.76
CA PHE A 285 1.22 -32.18 13.65
C PHE A 285 0.87 -32.44 15.11
N PHE A 286 -0.36 -32.08 15.55
CA PHE A 286 -0.85 -32.39 16.90
C PHE A 286 -0.79 -33.90 17.20
N LEU A 287 -1.27 -34.74 16.28
CA LEU A 287 -1.24 -36.20 16.41
C LEU A 287 0.20 -36.75 16.50
N VAL A 288 1.12 -36.22 15.71
CA VAL A 288 2.55 -36.63 15.72
C VAL A 288 3.24 -36.16 17.00
N SER A 289 2.91 -34.97 17.49
CA SER A 289 3.46 -34.38 18.71
C SER A 289 2.89 -34.96 20.01
N LEU A 290 1.83 -35.77 19.92
CA LEU A 290 0.98 -36.19 21.03
C LEU A 290 1.74 -36.75 22.25
N PRO A 291 2.78 -37.61 22.11
CA PRO A 291 3.49 -38.13 23.29
C PRO A 291 4.27 -37.04 24.04
N PHE A 292 4.86 -36.08 23.32
CA PHE A 292 5.56 -34.96 23.94
C PHE A 292 4.56 -33.97 24.54
N GLU A 293 3.47 -33.67 23.83
CA GLU A 293 2.35 -32.88 24.35
C GLU A 293 1.82 -33.45 25.67
N ALA A 294 1.51 -34.75 25.70
CA ALA A 294 1.07 -35.44 26.90
C ALA A 294 2.12 -35.37 28.04
N TYR A 295 3.40 -35.55 27.70
CA TYR A 295 4.48 -35.51 28.69
C TYR A 295 4.61 -34.15 29.36
N TYR A 296 4.75 -33.05 28.60
CA TYR A 296 4.99 -31.75 29.23
C TYR A 296 3.74 -31.21 29.94
N ASN A 297 2.53 -31.50 29.45
CA ASN A 297 1.27 -31.18 30.12
C ASN A 297 1.17 -31.91 31.47
N LEU A 298 1.37 -33.23 31.47
CA LEU A 298 1.33 -34.05 32.68
C LEU A 298 2.44 -33.66 33.67
N ASN A 299 3.65 -33.38 33.17
CA ASN A 299 4.77 -32.94 33.98
C ASN A 299 4.50 -31.56 34.60
N ALA A 300 3.89 -30.62 33.87
CA ALA A 300 3.47 -29.32 34.41
C ALA A 300 2.43 -29.49 35.53
N LEU A 301 1.41 -30.33 35.30
CA LEU A 301 0.39 -30.70 36.28
C LEU A 301 1.02 -31.30 37.54
N LEU A 302 1.76 -32.41 37.41
CA LEU A 302 2.31 -33.17 38.54
C LEU A 302 3.29 -32.31 39.36
N ARG A 303 4.16 -31.54 38.69
CA ARG A 303 5.06 -30.61 39.36
C ARG A 303 4.29 -29.54 40.13
N THR A 304 3.19 -29.04 39.58
CA THR A 304 2.38 -28.00 40.22
C THR A 304 1.66 -28.56 41.44
N CYS A 305 1.00 -29.71 41.32
CA CYS A 305 0.36 -30.39 42.45
C CYS A 305 1.37 -30.72 43.56
N TRP A 306 2.55 -31.23 43.21
CA TRP A 306 3.64 -31.47 44.16
C TRP A 306 4.07 -30.18 44.88
N ARG A 307 4.22 -29.07 44.14
CA ARG A 307 4.62 -27.78 44.72
C ARG A 307 3.54 -27.17 45.59
N LEU A 308 2.26 -27.31 45.24
CA LEU A 308 1.15 -26.76 46.01
C LEU A 308 0.90 -27.53 47.31
N ILE A 309 0.91 -28.87 47.23
CA ILE A 309 0.48 -29.74 48.33
C ILE A 309 1.67 -30.11 49.22
N ILE A 310 2.82 -30.43 48.63
CA ILE A 310 3.93 -31.09 49.34
C ILE A 310 5.10 -30.12 49.56
N SER A 311 5.76 -29.65 48.49
CA SER A 311 7.05 -28.96 48.65
C SER A 311 6.94 -27.49 49.06
N LYS A 312 5.88 -26.78 48.65
CA LYS A 312 5.65 -25.35 48.86
C LYS A 312 6.83 -24.44 48.47
N LYS A 313 7.74 -24.94 47.62
CA LYS A 313 8.95 -24.24 47.15
C LYS A 313 8.88 -24.02 45.64
N LYS A 314 9.52 -22.95 45.16
CA LYS A 314 9.63 -22.59 43.72
C LYS A 314 8.27 -22.47 43.01
N LEU A 315 7.27 -21.91 43.68
CA LEU A 315 5.93 -21.70 43.12
C LEU A 315 5.93 -20.72 41.94
N LEU A 316 6.85 -19.75 41.95
CA LEU A 316 7.03 -18.73 40.91
C LEU A 316 8.18 -19.02 39.92
N GLU A 317 8.64 -20.27 39.81
CA GLU A 317 9.79 -20.55 38.93
C GLU A 317 9.46 -20.21 37.48
N TRP A 318 10.16 -19.20 36.96
CA TRP A 318 9.98 -18.64 35.63
C TRP A 318 11.33 -18.45 34.94
N LYS A 319 11.32 -18.57 33.61
CA LYS A 319 12.40 -18.16 32.70
C LYS A 319 11.80 -17.23 31.66
N SER A 320 12.44 -16.09 31.42
CA SER A 320 11.99 -15.14 30.41
C SER A 320 12.14 -15.71 28.99
N ALA A 321 11.18 -15.42 28.11
CA ALA A 321 11.17 -15.91 26.73
C ALA A 321 12.41 -15.40 25.95
N ALA A 322 12.74 -14.11 26.10
CA ALA A 322 13.90 -13.48 25.46
C ALA A 322 15.26 -14.09 25.89
N GLY A 323 15.38 -14.58 27.14
CA GLY A 323 16.58 -15.24 27.63
C GLY A 323 16.72 -16.71 27.19
N ALA A 324 15.62 -17.34 26.77
CA ALA A 324 15.63 -18.73 26.31
C ALA A 324 15.98 -18.88 24.81
N GLU A 325 15.70 -17.87 23.97
CA GLU A 325 16.07 -17.88 22.54
C GLU A 325 17.55 -17.56 22.30
N LYS A 326 18.12 -16.54 22.98
CA LYS A 326 19.52 -16.08 22.74
C LYS A 326 20.62 -17.07 23.17
N GLY A 327 20.28 -18.16 23.86
CA GLY A 327 21.25 -19.12 24.43
C GLY A 327 21.08 -20.57 23.99
N ARG A 328 20.16 -20.88 23.06
CA ARG A 328 19.84 -22.26 22.68
C ARG A 328 20.76 -22.74 21.55
N LYS A 329 21.50 -23.83 21.81
CA LYS A 329 22.24 -24.56 20.76
C LYS A 329 21.25 -25.42 19.99
N ASP A 330 20.67 -24.88 18.92
CA ASP A 330 19.58 -25.48 18.11
C ASP A 330 20.04 -26.61 17.18
N GLY A 331 20.63 -27.66 17.74
CA GLY A 331 20.94 -28.88 17.00
C GLY A 331 19.80 -29.91 17.06
N LEU A 332 19.52 -30.57 15.93
CA LEU A 332 19.75 -32.01 15.86
C LEU A 332 19.50 -32.84 17.14
N LEU A 333 20.64 -33.19 17.71
CA LEU A 333 20.82 -33.99 18.91
C LEU A 333 20.23 -33.36 20.18
N TYR A 334 20.23 -32.03 20.31
CA TYR A 334 19.62 -31.33 21.44
C TYR A 334 18.10 -31.52 21.46
N THR A 335 17.46 -31.46 20.29
CA THR A 335 16.02 -31.69 20.16
C THR A 335 15.65 -33.13 20.53
N PHE A 336 16.42 -34.12 20.05
CA PHE A 336 16.25 -35.52 20.44
C PHE A 336 16.44 -35.76 21.95
N ARG A 337 17.43 -35.13 22.57
CA ARG A 337 17.65 -35.23 24.02
C ARG A 337 16.52 -34.61 24.82
N THR A 338 15.96 -33.50 24.36
CA THR A 338 14.90 -32.77 25.06
C THR A 338 13.55 -33.49 24.91
N MET A 339 13.27 -34.03 23.73
CA MET A 339 12.02 -34.73 23.39
C MET A 339 12.12 -36.25 23.46
N TRP A 340 13.08 -36.79 24.21
CA TRP A 340 13.41 -38.23 24.28
C TRP A 340 12.20 -39.14 24.58
N ILE A 341 11.20 -38.59 25.28
CA ILE A 341 9.99 -39.32 25.67
C ILE A 341 9.16 -39.77 24.46
N SER A 342 9.15 -39.02 23.36
CA SER A 342 8.39 -39.41 22.16
C SER A 342 8.96 -40.66 21.50
N PRO A 343 10.27 -40.72 21.17
CA PRO A 343 10.92 -41.96 20.75
C PRO A 343 10.78 -43.10 21.76
N PHE A 344 10.91 -42.82 23.05
CA PHE A 344 10.80 -43.83 24.10
C PHE A 344 9.42 -44.49 24.14
N ILE A 345 8.33 -43.70 24.15
CA ILE A 345 6.96 -44.22 24.12
C ILE A 345 6.70 -44.99 22.84
N ALA A 346 7.22 -44.52 21.70
CA ALA A 346 7.07 -45.20 20.42
C ALA A 346 7.74 -46.59 20.43
N VAL A 347 8.99 -46.68 20.89
CA VAL A 347 9.74 -47.94 20.99
C VAL A 347 9.12 -48.88 22.03
N LEU A 348 8.72 -48.36 23.20
CA LEU A 348 8.09 -49.16 24.24
C LEU A 348 6.76 -49.77 23.76
N SER A 349 5.94 -48.97 23.09
CA SER A 349 4.67 -49.44 22.52
C SER A 349 4.89 -50.46 21.40
N ALA A 350 5.88 -50.22 20.54
CA ALA A 350 6.25 -51.17 19.49
C ALA A 350 6.74 -52.50 20.06
N ALA A 351 7.62 -52.47 21.07
CA ALA A 351 8.12 -53.66 21.75
C ALA A 351 7.01 -54.44 22.46
N SER A 352 6.10 -53.73 23.14
CA SER A 352 4.92 -54.33 23.77
C SER A 352 4.03 -55.04 22.74
N LEU A 353 3.71 -54.37 21.63
CA LEU A 353 2.90 -54.96 20.56
C LEU A 353 3.62 -56.11 19.84
N LEU A 354 4.93 -56.02 19.64
CA LEU A 354 5.72 -57.11 19.06
C LEU A 354 5.65 -58.38 19.92
N PHE A 355 5.69 -58.23 21.25
CA PHE A 355 5.66 -59.35 22.19
C PHE A 355 4.25 -59.94 22.38
N PHE A 356 3.22 -59.10 22.49
CA PHE A 356 1.86 -59.55 22.81
C PHE A 356 0.95 -59.76 21.59
N SER A 357 1.17 -59.05 20.47
CA SER A 357 0.27 -59.06 19.30
C SER A 357 0.96 -58.52 18.02
N PRO A 358 1.88 -59.27 17.40
CA PRO A 358 2.71 -58.78 16.30
C PRO A 358 1.92 -58.33 15.06
N LEU A 359 0.76 -58.94 14.79
CA LEU A 359 -0.12 -58.51 13.69
C LEU A 359 -0.72 -57.11 13.92
N LYS A 360 -0.91 -56.68 15.19
CA LYS A 360 -1.40 -55.34 15.52
C LYS A 360 -0.33 -54.26 15.31
N LEU A 361 0.95 -54.63 15.41
CA LEU A 361 2.06 -53.68 15.24
C LEU A 361 2.05 -53.03 13.86
N VAL A 362 1.76 -53.79 12.80
CA VAL A 362 1.69 -53.28 11.42
C VAL A 362 0.61 -52.19 11.28
N MET A 363 -0.52 -52.33 11.98
CA MET A 363 -1.62 -51.38 11.94
C MET A 363 -1.31 -50.07 12.67
N VAL A 364 -0.46 -50.13 13.70
CA VAL A 364 -0.15 -48.99 14.58
C VAL A 364 1.15 -48.28 14.17
N LEU A 365 1.98 -48.93 13.35
CA LEU A 365 3.24 -48.40 12.81
C LEU A 365 3.12 -47.02 12.13
N PRO A 366 2.04 -46.70 11.37
CA PRO A 366 1.84 -45.36 10.79
C PRO A 366 1.78 -44.22 11.81
N ILE A 367 1.52 -44.51 13.09
CA ILE A 367 1.50 -43.53 14.19
C ILE A 367 2.81 -43.59 15.00
N LEU A 368 3.32 -44.80 15.29
CA LEU A 368 4.55 -44.96 16.07
C LEU A 368 5.80 -44.45 15.33
N GLY A 369 5.86 -44.62 14.00
CA GLY A 369 6.95 -44.10 13.19
C GLY A 369 7.11 -42.58 13.30
N PRO A 370 6.04 -41.80 13.04
CA PRO A 370 6.05 -40.36 13.27
C PRO A 370 6.32 -39.95 14.73
N TRP A 371 5.81 -40.69 15.74
CA TRP A 371 6.14 -40.43 17.14
C TRP A 371 7.64 -40.55 17.42
N PHE A 372 8.30 -41.56 16.82
CA PHE A 372 9.76 -41.71 16.91
C PHE A 372 10.51 -40.58 16.21
N MET A 373 10.04 -40.18 15.02
CA MET A 373 10.66 -39.11 14.22
C MET A 373 10.27 -37.69 14.63
N PHE A 374 9.36 -37.52 15.60
CA PHE A 374 8.85 -36.21 16.01
C PHE A 374 9.96 -35.20 16.36
N PRO A 375 11.05 -35.55 17.09
CA PRO A 375 12.12 -34.60 17.37
C PRO A 375 12.77 -34.05 16.09
N ALA A 376 12.91 -34.86 15.04
CA ALA A 376 13.44 -34.42 13.75
C ALA A 376 12.44 -33.53 13.00
N ILE A 377 11.14 -33.87 13.02
CA ILE A 377 10.07 -33.07 12.40
C ILE A 377 9.97 -31.70 13.08
N ALA A 378 9.96 -31.68 14.42
CA ALA A 378 9.89 -30.47 15.22
C ALA A 378 11.11 -29.56 15.01
N TRP A 379 12.31 -30.13 14.87
CA TRP A 379 13.51 -29.37 14.51
C TRP A 379 13.43 -28.80 13.09
N TRP A 380 13.05 -29.62 12.10
CA TRP A 380 12.98 -29.22 10.69
C TRP A 380 12.01 -28.05 10.48
N ILE A 381 10.80 -28.13 11.04
CA ILE A 381 9.79 -27.06 10.92
C ILE A 381 10.17 -25.79 11.70
N SER A 382 10.97 -25.92 12.77
CA SER A 382 11.41 -24.79 13.60
C SER A 382 12.67 -24.09 13.08
N ARG A 383 13.24 -24.54 11.96
CA ARG A 383 14.42 -23.89 11.38
C ARG A 383 14.09 -22.46 10.94
N PRO A 384 15.03 -21.52 11.10
CA PRO A 384 14.87 -20.18 10.56
C PRO A 384 14.60 -20.23 9.06
N LEU A 385 13.57 -19.52 8.59
CA LEU A 385 13.40 -19.26 7.16
C LEU A 385 14.45 -18.23 6.78
N VAL A 386 15.53 -18.69 6.15
CA VAL A 386 16.53 -17.78 5.56
C VAL A 386 15.89 -17.21 4.30
N PRO A 387 15.79 -15.88 4.15
CA PRO A 387 15.38 -15.27 2.89
C PRO A 387 16.24 -15.84 1.77
N GLN A 388 15.65 -16.09 0.60
CA GLN A 388 16.43 -16.52 -0.55
C GLN A 388 17.44 -15.41 -0.86
N ALA A 389 18.73 -15.71 -0.69
CA ALA A 389 19.79 -14.77 -1.03
C ALA A 389 19.69 -14.47 -2.53
N VAL A 390 19.80 -13.19 -2.88
CA VAL A 390 19.81 -12.75 -4.26
C VAL A 390 20.96 -13.44 -4.99
N SER A 391 20.69 -14.09 -6.13
CA SER A 391 21.69 -14.82 -6.89
C SER A 391 22.20 -14.00 -8.08
N LEU A 392 22.83 -12.85 -7.85
CA LEU A 392 23.56 -12.15 -8.91
C LEU A 392 24.87 -12.87 -9.23
N THR A 393 25.23 -12.93 -10.52
CA THR A 393 26.58 -13.35 -10.93
C THR A 393 27.61 -12.30 -10.54
N GLY A 394 28.90 -12.68 -10.43
CA GLY A 394 29.97 -11.71 -10.18
C GLY A 394 30.07 -10.63 -11.26
N GLU A 395 29.76 -10.97 -12.52
CA GLU A 395 29.70 -10.01 -13.62
C GLU A 395 28.55 -9.02 -13.47
N GLN A 396 27.36 -9.50 -13.08
CA GLN A 396 26.20 -8.66 -12.81
C GLN A 396 26.44 -7.70 -11.65
N TYR A 397 27.08 -8.18 -10.58
CA TYR A 397 27.47 -7.33 -9.45
C TYR A 397 28.40 -6.20 -9.91
N THR A 398 29.46 -6.53 -10.67
CA THR A 398 30.39 -5.54 -11.23
C THR A 398 29.70 -4.59 -12.21
N PHE A 399 28.78 -5.07 -13.04
CA PHE A 399 27.99 -4.24 -13.95
C PHE A 399 27.18 -3.18 -13.19
N LEU A 400 26.44 -3.57 -12.15
CA LEU A 400 25.65 -2.64 -11.35
C LEU A 400 26.53 -1.65 -10.58
N ARG A 401 27.69 -2.07 -10.07
CA ARG A 401 28.66 -1.19 -9.40
C ARG A 401 29.27 -0.14 -10.35
N LYS A 402 29.60 -0.54 -11.58
CA LYS A 402 30.04 0.40 -12.62
C LYS A 402 28.93 1.39 -12.95
N LEU A 403 27.70 0.90 -13.11
CA LEU A 403 26.52 1.71 -13.41
C LEU A 403 26.24 2.72 -12.29
N SER A 404 26.32 2.34 -11.01
CA SER A 404 26.12 3.26 -9.89
C SER A 404 27.15 4.39 -9.89
N ARG A 405 28.42 4.11 -10.20
CA ARG A 405 29.45 5.15 -10.30
C ARG A 405 29.20 6.10 -11.49
N ARG A 406 28.72 5.62 -12.63
CA ARG A 406 28.32 6.47 -13.78
C ARG A 406 27.13 7.37 -13.45
N THR A 407 26.12 6.79 -12.79
CA THR A 407 24.90 7.48 -12.31
C THR A 407 25.26 8.61 -11.35
N TRP A 408 26.20 8.36 -10.41
CA TRP A 408 26.70 9.40 -9.51
C TRP A 408 27.35 10.59 -10.23
N SER A 409 28.02 10.38 -11.37
CA SER A 409 28.66 11.46 -12.14
C SER A 409 27.69 12.56 -12.57
N PHE A 410 26.38 12.29 -12.67
CA PHE A 410 25.36 13.31 -12.90
C PHE A 410 25.36 14.35 -11.78
N PHE A 411 25.26 13.89 -10.52
CA PHE A 411 25.22 14.76 -9.35
C PHE A 411 26.55 15.43 -9.07
N GLU A 412 27.65 14.76 -9.40
CA GLU A 412 29.01 15.32 -9.32
C GLU A 412 29.19 16.50 -10.29
N THR A 413 28.62 16.41 -11.50
CA THR A 413 28.73 17.46 -12.53
C THR A 413 27.75 18.61 -12.30
N PHE A 414 26.46 18.30 -12.08
CA PHE A 414 25.39 19.28 -12.14
C PHE A 414 24.96 19.83 -10.77
N VAL A 415 25.33 19.18 -9.67
CA VAL A 415 25.05 19.68 -8.31
C VAL A 415 26.32 20.27 -7.72
N GLY A 416 26.68 21.43 -8.25
CA GLY A 416 27.88 22.19 -7.89
C GLY A 416 27.58 23.68 -7.62
N PRO A 417 28.62 24.52 -7.52
CA PRO A 417 28.47 25.95 -7.22
C PRO A 417 27.59 26.71 -8.21
N ASP A 418 27.60 26.35 -9.50
CA ASP A 418 26.88 27.05 -10.57
C ASP A 418 25.35 27.01 -10.41
N ASP A 419 24.84 25.99 -9.72
CA ASP A 419 23.42 25.77 -9.42
C ASP A 419 23.15 25.85 -7.91
N ASN A 420 23.99 26.57 -7.17
CA ASN A 420 23.90 26.73 -5.71
C ASN A 420 23.81 25.40 -4.95
N TRP A 421 24.43 24.34 -5.46
CA TRP A 421 24.39 22.98 -4.91
C TRP A 421 22.98 22.38 -4.85
N LEU A 422 22.05 22.89 -5.66
CA LEU A 422 20.73 22.32 -5.89
C LEU A 422 20.72 21.56 -7.22
N PRO A 423 19.98 20.46 -7.33
CA PRO A 423 19.90 19.69 -8.57
C PRO A 423 19.03 20.38 -9.61
N PRO A 424 19.53 20.60 -10.85
CA PRO A 424 18.65 20.99 -11.96
C PRO A 424 17.67 19.85 -12.28
N ASP A 425 16.57 20.16 -12.96
CA ASP A 425 15.48 19.20 -13.20
C ASP A 425 15.93 18.13 -14.18
N ASN A 426 16.51 18.57 -15.30
CA ASN A 426 17.03 17.70 -16.32
C ASN A 426 18.17 18.35 -17.11
N PHE A 427 19.00 17.49 -17.70
CA PHE A 427 19.99 17.84 -18.71
C PHE A 427 19.66 17.09 -20.00
N GLN A 428 19.43 17.82 -21.09
CA GLN A 428 19.17 17.26 -22.41
C GLN A 428 20.42 17.37 -23.27
N GLU A 429 20.84 16.28 -23.93
CA GLU A 429 21.99 16.28 -24.84
C GLU A 429 21.59 16.56 -26.30
N GLN A 430 20.45 16.00 -26.74
CA GLN A 430 19.92 16.18 -28.09
C GLN A 430 18.45 16.58 -28.05
N PRO A 431 17.95 17.42 -28.97
CA PRO A 431 18.63 17.94 -30.16
C PRO A 431 19.70 19.00 -29.89
N VAL A 432 19.62 19.71 -28.77
CA VAL A 432 20.58 20.72 -28.32
C VAL A 432 20.91 20.47 -26.85
N ALA A 433 22.17 20.67 -26.48
CA ALA A 433 22.64 20.58 -25.10
C ALA A 433 22.04 21.71 -24.25
N VAL A 434 21.12 21.40 -23.34
CA VAL A 434 20.43 22.37 -22.49
C VAL A 434 20.23 21.80 -21.08
N THR A 435 20.56 22.59 -20.07
CA THR A 435 20.25 22.32 -18.66
C THR A 435 19.01 23.09 -18.25
N ALA A 436 18.01 22.40 -17.68
CA ALA A 436 16.85 23.05 -17.09
C ALA A 436 17.18 23.47 -15.65
N HIS A 437 17.61 24.71 -15.48
CA HIS A 437 18.00 25.33 -14.19
C HIS A 437 16.80 25.58 -13.25
N ARG A 438 16.01 24.53 -12.98
CA ARG A 438 14.92 24.54 -12.02
C ARG A 438 14.98 23.32 -11.13
N THR A 439 14.47 23.40 -9.91
CA THR A 439 14.45 22.27 -8.98
C THR A 439 13.12 22.17 -8.24
N SER A 440 12.80 20.94 -7.79
CA SER A 440 11.60 20.62 -7.03
C SER A 440 11.97 20.05 -5.66
N PRO A 441 11.04 20.03 -4.68
CA PRO A 441 11.30 19.45 -3.37
C PRO A 441 11.70 17.96 -3.44
N THR A 442 11.09 17.19 -4.36
CA THR A 442 11.49 15.79 -4.60
C THR A 442 12.92 15.69 -5.15
N ASN A 443 13.30 16.53 -6.12
CA ASN A 443 14.68 16.56 -6.66
C ASN A 443 15.70 16.88 -5.55
N MET A 444 15.43 17.91 -4.73
CA MET A 444 16.29 18.27 -3.59
C MET A 444 16.48 17.10 -2.62
N GLY A 445 15.39 16.42 -2.23
CA GLY A 445 15.45 15.27 -1.33
C GLY A 445 16.23 14.09 -1.92
N LEU A 446 15.99 13.73 -3.18
CA LEU A 446 16.70 12.64 -3.84
C LEU A 446 18.19 12.95 -4.03
N SER A 447 18.55 14.19 -4.36
CA SER A 447 19.96 14.60 -4.49
C SER A 447 20.70 14.55 -3.15
N LEU A 448 20.06 14.94 -2.05
CA LEU A 448 20.64 14.82 -0.72
C LEU A 448 20.86 13.36 -0.32
N LEU A 449 19.90 12.47 -0.60
CA LEU A 449 20.09 11.03 -0.38
C LEU A 449 21.12 10.43 -1.34
N ALA A 450 21.22 10.92 -2.57
CA ALA A 450 22.26 10.53 -3.52
C ALA A 450 23.66 10.88 -2.99
N ASN A 451 23.86 12.05 -2.38
CA ASN A 451 25.10 12.40 -1.70
C ASN A 451 25.42 11.39 -0.58
N MET A 452 24.42 11.02 0.23
CA MET A 452 24.60 10.02 1.30
C MET A 452 24.95 8.63 0.73
N SER A 453 24.30 8.21 -0.37
CA SER A 453 24.64 6.95 -1.04
C SER A 453 26.01 6.97 -1.70
N ALA A 454 26.45 8.10 -2.24
CA ALA A 454 27.81 8.24 -2.77
C ALA A 454 28.86 8.05 -1.66
N TYR A 455 28.59 8.54 -0.44
CA TYR A 455 29.40 8.23 0.73
C TYR A 455 29.33 6.74 1.09
N ASP A 456 28.13 6.12 1.08
CA ASP A 456 27.98 4.70 1.38
C ASP A 456 28.73 3.79 0.39
N PHE A 457 28.77 4.17 -0.89
CA PHE A 457 29.55 3.50 -1.95
C PHE A 457 31.05 3.82 -1.89
N GLY A 458 31.49 4.81 -1.11
CA GLY A 458 32.88 5.27 -1.05
C GLY A 458 33.32 6.14 -2.23
N TYR A 459 32.38 6.74 -2.97
CA TYR A 459 32.66 7.67 -4.08
C TYR A 459 33.13 9.05 -3.58
N ILE A 460 32.63 9.48 -2.42
CA ILE A 460 33.05 10.71 -1.73
C ILE A 460 33.33 10.43 -0.25
N GLN A 461 34.17 11.25 0.37
CA GLN A 461 34.45 11.15 1.81
C GLN A 461 33.39 11.86 2.66
N ALA A 462 33.43 11.60 3.97
CA ALA A 462 32.55 12.26 4.94
C ALA A 462 32.65 13.79 4.83
N GLY A 463 33.87 14.32 4.65
CA GLY A 463 34.08 15.74 4.47
C GLY A 463 33.37 16.37 3.27
N ALA A 464 33.40 15.72 2.12
CA ALA A 464 32.70 16.17 0.93
C ALA A 464 31.18 16.04 1.08
N LEU A 465 30.68 14.95 1.66
CA LEU A 465 29.27 14.79 2.01
C LEU A 465 28.76 15.96 2.88
N LEU A 466 29.50 16.29 3.94
CA LEU A 466 29.13 17.36 4.86
C LEU A 466 29.18 18.74 4.20
N THR A 467 30.18 18.98 3.36
CA THR A 467 30.30 20.24 2.60
C THR A 467 29.13 20.40 1.63
N ARG A 468 28.85 19.38 0.81
CA ARG A 468 27.74 19.38 -0.16
C ARG A 468 26.40 19.58 0.54
N THR A 469 26.17 18.87 1.65
CA THR A 469 24.93 18.97 2.44
C THR A 469 24.80 20.35 3.09
N SER A 470 25.87 20.88 3.67
CA SER A 470 25.88 22.23 4.28
C SER A 470 25.57 23.32 3.27
N LYS A 471 26.16 23.25 2.07
CA LYS A 471 25.90 24.21 0.99
C LYS A 471 24.48 24.11 0.46
N ALA A 472 23.98 22.89 0.24
CA ALA A 472 22.59 22.67 -0.17
C ALA A 472 21.60 23.20 0.88
N PHE A 473 21.82 22.94 2.17
CA PHE A 473 20.98 23.48 3.24
C PHE A 473 21.04 25.00 3.34
N ALA A 474 22.20 25.61 3.13
CA ALA A 474 22.33 27.06 3.07
C ALA A 474 21.48 27.65 1.93
N ALA A 475 21.52 27.04 0.74
CA ALA A 475 20.68 27.43 -0.39
C ALA A 475 19.18 27.22 -0.07
N MET A 476 18.78 26.04 0.40
CA MET A 476 17.40 25.73 0.79
C MET A 476 16.84 26.68 1.85
N ASN A 477 17.65 27.09 2.82
CA ASN A 477 17.23 28.04 3.86
C ASN A 477 16.95 29.44 3.30
N SER A 478 17.60 29.82 2.20
CA SER A 478 17.39 31.11 1.52
C SER A 478 16.17 31.13 0.59
N LEU A 479 15.61 29.96 0.25
CA LEU A 479 14.42 29.85 -0.58
C LEU A 479 13.19 30.35 0.16
N GLU A 480 12.35 31.12 -0.54
CA GLU A 480 11.04 31.53 -0.04
C GLU A 480 10.15 30.30 0.17
N ARG A 481 9.41 30.27 1.27
CA ARG A 481 8.57 29.13 1.70
C ARG A 481 7.22 29.62 2.20
N PHE A 482 6.22 28.75 2.18
CA PHE A 482 4.90 29.00 2.73
C PHE A 482 4.58 27.97 3.82
N GLN A 483 4.43 28.41 5.07
CA GLN A 483 4.15 27.52 6.22
C GLN A 483 5.12 26.32 6.32
N GLY A 484 6.41 26.59 6.11
CA GLY A 484 7.46 25.56 6.06
C GLY A 484 7.60 24.88 4.69
N HIS A 485 6.54 24.81 3.88
CA HIS A 485 6.56 24.15 2.57
C HIS A 485 7.38 24.91 1.52
N PHE A 486 8.11 24.12 0.73
CA PHE A 486 8.74 24.55 -0.50
C PHE A 486 7.73 24.56 -1.65
N TYR A 487 7.85 25.53 -2.56
CA TYR A 487 7.10 25.56 -3.80
C TYR A 487 7.57 24.47 -4.77
N ASN A 488 6.74 24.12 -5.76
CA ASN A 488 7.06 23.07 -6.73
C ASN A 488 8.31 23.35 -7.54
N TRP A 489 8.59 24.62 -7.84
CA TRP A 489 9.66 25.00 -8.74
C TRP A 489 10.40 26.24 -8.25
N TYR A 490 11.73 26.13 -8.20
CA TYR A 490 12.66 27.24 -8.01
C TYR A 490 13.66 27.25 -9.13
N ASP A 491 14.10 28.43 -9.54
CA ASP A 491 15.26 28.58 -10.41
C ASP A 491 16.55 28.33 -9.59
N THR A 492 17.41 27.41 -10.04
CA THR A 492 18.57 26.96 -9.25
C THR A 492 19.70 27.98 -9.19
N GLN A 493 19.75 28.94 -10.12
CA GLN A 493 20.81 29.95 -10.19
C GLN A 493 20.43 31.20 -9.40
N SER A 494 19.22 31.72 -9.62
CA SER A 494 18.71 32.93 -8.97
C SER A 494 18.05 32.67 -7.61
N LEU A 495 17.72 31.41 -7.29
CA LEU A 495 17.01 31.00 -6.07
C LEU A 495 15.60 31.60 -5.92
N LEU A 496 15.05 32.12 -7.01
CA LEU A 496 13.70 32.68 -7.05
C LEU A 496 12.66 31.59 -7.31
N PRO A 497 11.49 31.65 -6.66
CA PRO A 497 10.40 30.72 -6.96
C PRO A 497 9.80 31.00 -8.35
N LEU A 498 9.50 29.93 -9.08
CA LEU A 498 8.88 30.01 -10.42
C LEU A 498 7.36 29.98 -10.29
N ARG A 499 6.68 30.82 -11.08
CA ARG A 499 5.21 30.90 -11.07
C ARG A 499 4.57 29.77 -11.91
N PRO A 500 3.39 29.27 -11.52
CA PRO A 500 2.58 29.68 -10.35
C PRO A 500 3.18 29.19 -9.02
N LEU A 501 2.98 29.97 -7.94
CA LEU A 501 3.44 29.58 -6.59
C LEU A 501 2.54 28.48 -6.04
N TYR A 502 2.95 27.24 -6.26
CA TYR A 502 2.16 26.05 -5.97
C TYR A 502 2.90 25.12 -5.00
N ILE A 503 2.16 24.54 -4.05
CA ILE A 503 2.66 23.56 -3.08
C ILE A 503 2.05 22.20 -3.41
N SER A 504 2.89 21.21 -3.70
CA SER A 504 2.51 19.80 -3.86
C SER A 504 2.58 19.07 -2.52
N SER A 505 1.51 18.37 -2.17
CA SER A 505 1.46 17.54 -0.97
C SER A 505 2.45 16.37 -1.05
N VAL A 506 2.59 15.77 -2.24
CA VAL A 506 3.53 14.67 -2.50
C VAL A 506 4.97 15.12 -2.39
N ASP A 507 5.33 16.22 -3.06
CA ASP A 507 6.72 16.69 -3.05
C ASP A 507 7.15 17.11 -1.64
N SER A 508 6.24 17.74 -0.90
CA SER A 508 6.44 18.09 0.51
C SER A 508 6.67 16.84 1.37
N GLY A 509 5.82 15.82 1.21
CA GLY A 509 5.93 14.57 1.96
C GLY A 509 7.18 13.76 1.63
N ASN A 510 7.55 13.69 0.34
CA ASN A 510 8.78 13.07 -0.12
C ASN A 510 10.00 13.77 0.46
N LEU A 511 10.07 15.10 0.36
CA LEU A 511 11.18 15.87 0.92
C LEU A 511 11.31 15.67 2.43
N ALA A 512 10.21 15.77 3.19
CA ALA A 512 10.23 15.54 4.63
C ALA A 512 10.70 14.12 4.99
N GLY A 513 10.20 13.09 4.28
CA GLY A 513 10.64 11.70 4.46
C GLY A 513 12.14 11.51 4.16
N HIS A 514 12.64 12.13 3.08
CA HIS A 514 14.05 12.09 2.71
C HIS A 514 14.94 12.83 3.71
N LEU A 515 14.54 14.02 4.19
CA LEU A 515 15.28 14.81 5.18
C LEU A 515 15.37 14.12 6.54
N LEU A 516 14.30 13.45 6.99
CA LEU A 516 14.33 12.68 8.24
C LEU A 516 15.18 11.41 8.09
N THR A 517 15.19 10.80 6.91
CA THR A 517 16.09 9.67 6.61
C THR A 517 17.56 10.11 6.57
N LEU A 518 17.85 11.24 5.92
CA LEU A 518 19.18 11.87 5.90
C LEU A 518 19.62 12.24 7.31
N GLN A 519 18.73 12.80 8.13
CA GLN A 519 19.01 13.18 9.51
C GLN A 519 19.58 11.99 10.31
N ARG A 520 18.99 10.79 10.15
CA ARG A 520 19.49 9.56 10.78
C ARG A 520 20.85 9.16 10.21
N GLY A 521 21.02 9.22 8.89
CA GLY A 521 22.30 8.97 8.25
C GLY A 521 23.45 9.87 8.75
N LEU A 522 23.19 11.17 8.89
CA LEU A 522 24.16 12.14 9.42
C LEU A 522 24.45 11.88 10.90
N ASN A 523 23.43 11.57 11.69
CA ASN A 523 23.56 11.32 13.13
C ASN A 523 24.40 10.08 13.45
N ASP A 524 24.46 9.09 12.53
CA ASP A 524 25.26 7.88 12.69
C ASP A 524 26.74 8.07 12.31
N LEU A 525 27.10 9.12 11.54
CA LEU A 525 28.47 9.36 11.05
C LEU A 525 29.52 9.45 12.16
N PRO A 526 29.29 10.13 13.31
CA PRO A 526 30.30 10.23 14.37
C PRO A 526 30.74 8.87 14.93
N ASP A 527 29.85 7.89 14.90
CA ASP A 527 30.06 6.55 15.47
C ASP A 527 30.66 5.56 14.46
N GLN A 528 30.94 6.01 13.23
CA GLN A 528 31.61 5.21 12.22
C GLN A 528 33.14 5.41 12.28
N VAL A 529 33.87 4.34 11.98
CA VAL A 529 35.33 4.39 11.77
C VAL A 529 35.65 5.27 10.56
N ILE A 530 36.68 6.11 10.70
CA ILE A 530 37.13 7.04 9.64
C ILE A 530 37.69 6.34 8.40
N SER A 531 37.98 5.04 8.51
CA SER A 531 38.41 4.17 7.44
C SER A 531 37.46 3.00 7.31
N GLY A 532 37.14 2.62 6.07
CA GLY A 532 36.30 1.47 5.80
C GLY A 532 36.59 0.85 4.44
N PRO A 533 36.32 -0.46 4.28
CA PRO A 533 36.55 -1.17 3.02
C PRO A 533 35.79 -0.54 1.83
N ARG A 534 34.66 0.12 2.11
CA ARG A 534 33.85 0.86 1.13
C ARG A 534 34.64 1.87 0.29
N LEU A 535 35.66 2.53 0.86
CA LEU A 535 36.47 3.50 0.12
C LEU A 535 37.21 2.83 -1.04
N PHE A 536 37.96 1.77 -0.75
CA PHE A 536 38.76 1.07 -1.74
C PHE A 536 37.87 0.39 -2.77
N GLU A 537 36.72 -0.13 -2.34
CA GLU A 537 35.70 -0.62 -3.25
C GLU A 537 35.13 0.48 -4.16
N GLY A 538 34.91 1.69 -3.66
CA GLY A 538 34.47 2.83 -4.46
C GLY A 538 35.53 3.30 -5.47
N ILE A 539 36.82 3.29 -5.10
CA ILE A 539 37.94 3.56 -6.02
C ILE A 539 37.99 2.50 -7.12
N ARG A 540 37.73 1.22 -6.78
CA ARG A 540 37.66 0.12 -7.76
C ARG A 540 36.56 0.37 -8.79
N ASP A 541 35.40 0.91 -8.40
CA ASP A 541 34.32 1.21 -9.34
C ASP A 541 34.69 2.29 -10.35
N THR A 542 35.40 3.33 -9.90
CA THR A 542 35.92 4.39 -10.79
C THR A 542 36.98 3.82 -11.73
N LEU A 543 37.89 2.97 -11.21
CA LEU A 543 38.91 2.29 -12.01
C LEU A 543 38.33 1.32 -13.04
N ASP A 544 37.27 0.59 -12.70
CA ASP A 544 36.60 -0.35 -13.59
C ASP A 544 35.93 0.38 -14.77
N ASN A 545 35.34 1.55 -14.53
CA ASN A 545 34.83 2.42 -15.59
C ASN A 545 35.94 2.97 -16.51
N LEU A 546 37.08 3.36 -15.94
CA LEU A 546 38.25 3.76 -16.71
C LEU A 546 38.80 2.60 -17.56
N THR A 547 38.81 1.40 -17.01
CA THR A 547 39.35 0.19 -17.67
C THR A 547 38.49 -0.23 -18.87
N ASP A 548 37.16 -0.10 -18.78
CA ASP A 548 36.26 -0.36 -19.91
C ASP A 548 36.60 0.51 -21.14
N LEU A 549 37.08 1.74 -20.91
CA LEU A 549 37.45 2.68 -21.98
C LEU A 549 38.88 2.46 -22.52
N ALA A 550 39.75 1.81 -21.75
CA ALA A 550 41.13 1.51 -22.16
C ALA A 550 41.23 0.40 -23.24
N GLY A 551 40.21 -0.46 -23.35
CA GLY A 551 40.21 -1.59 -24.28
C GLY A 551 41.26 -2.68 -23.94
N GLU A 552 41.72 -3.41 -24.97
CA GLU A 552 42.63 -4.56 -24.79
C GLU A 552 44.08 -4.19 -24.42
N GLN A 553 44.51 -2.94 -24.68
CA GLN A 553 45.86 -2.46 -24.38
C GLN A 553 45.84 -1.50 -23.17
N MET A 554 45.64 -2.04 -21.97
CA MET A 554 45.69 -1.25 -20.74
C MET A 554 47.08 -0.65 -20.50
N PRO A 555 47.19 0.66 -20.16
CA PRO A 555 48.44 1.25 -19.73
C PRO A 555 49.03 0.56 -18.50
N VAL A 556 50.36 0.47 -18.44
CA VAL A 556 51.09 -0.22 -17.36
C VAL A 556 50.79 0.41 -16.00
N THR A 557 50.62 1.73 -15.94
CA THR A 557 50.22 2.49 -14.75
C THR A 557 48.88 2.03 -14.19
N VAL A 558 47.86 1.84 -15.04
CA VAL A 558 46.53 1.36 -14.65
C VAL A 558 46.59 -0.08 -14.14
N VAL A 559 47.39 -0.96 -14.77
CA VAL A 559 47.58 -2.34 -14.31
C VAL A 559 48.28 -2.37 -12.93
N ARG A 560 49.30 -1.53 -12.73
CA ARG A 560 49.98 -1.40 -11.43
C ARG A 560 49.02 -0.91 -10.35
N PHE A 561 48.25 0.14 -10.65
CA PHE A 561 47.26 0.70 -9.75
C PHE A 561 46.22 -0.35 -9.35
N ARG A 562 45.65 -1.09 -10.31
CA ARG A 562 44.69 -2.19 -10.06
C ARG A 562 45.27 -3.23 -9.12
N LYS A 563 46.48 -3.72 -9.41
CA LYS A 563 47.14 -4.74 -8.59
C LYS A 563 47.36 -4.28 -7.14
N TYR A 564 47.72 -3.01 -6.94
CA TYR A 564 47.89 -2.44 -5.61
C TYR A 564 46.55 -2.31 -4.88
N LEU A 565 45.52 -1.81 -5.55
CA LEU A 565 44.17 -1.68 -4.99
C LEU A 565 43.56 -3.04 -4.60
N ASP A 566 43.68 -4.05 -5.46
CA ASP A 566 43.17 -5.40 -5.19
C ASP A 566 43.87 -6.03 -3.97
N ALA A 567 45.17 -5.74 -3.77
CA ALA A 567 45.90 -6.18 -2.59
C ALA A 567 45.36 -5.53 -1.31
N ILE A 568 45.03 -4.24 -1.34
CA ILE A 568 44.43 -3.52 -0.20
C ILE A 568 43.03 -4.04 0.11
N ILE A 569 42.22 -4.32 -0.91
CA ILE A 569 40.86 -4.87 -0.70
C ILE A 569 40.93 -6.28 -0.08
N GLY A 570 41.93 -7.09 -0.46
CA GLY A 570 42.16 -8.42 0.10
C GLY A 570 42.70 -8.41 1.55
N ASP A 571 43.49 -7.40 1.91
CA ASP A 571 44.05 -7.19 3.25
C ASP A 571 43.83 -5.73 3.71
N PRO A 572 42.63 -5.39 4.20
CA PRO A 572 42.26 -4.02 4.48
C PRO A 572 43.08 -3.45 5.65
N PRO A 573 43.47 -2.18 5.59
CA PRO A 573 44.33 -1.58 6.60
C PRO A 573 43.60 -1.47 7.93
N VAL A 574 44.21 -2.01 9.00
CA VAL A 574 43.63 -2.02 10.36
C VAL A 574 44.24 -0.96 11.29
N THR A 575 45.40 -0.40 10.91
CA THR A 575 46.07 0.67 11.67
C THR A 575 46.07 1.97 10.89
N LEU A 576 46.10 3.08 11.64
CA LEU A 576 46.07 4.42 11.07
C LEU A 576 47.29 4.72 10.18
N ALA A 577 48.49 4.28 10.58
CA ALA A 577 49.71 4.47 9.77
C ALA A 577 49.70 3.66 8.45
N TYR A 578 49.19 2.43 8.49
CA TYR A 578 49.09 1.62 7.27
C TYR A 578 48.03 2.19 6.33
N TYR A 579 46.89 2.64 6.86
CA TYR A 579 45.85 3.32 6.09
C TYR A 579 46.39 4.58 5.39
N ARG A 580 47.15 5.44 6.09
CA ARG A 580 47.80 6.61 5.52
C ARG A 580 48.70 6.24 4.33
N LYS A 581 49.57 5.25 4.52
CA LYS A 581 50.50 4.78 3.47
C LYS A 581 49.76 4.28 2.23
N CYS A 582 48.67 3.54 2.42
CA CYS A 582 47.83 3.07 1.31
C CYS A 582 47.21 4.23 0.53
N LEU A 583 46.67 5.25 1.20
CA LEU A 583 46.09 6.42 0.52
C LEU A 583 47.14 7.26 -0.20
N GLU A 584 48.31 7.46 0.41
CA GLU A 584 49.44 8.18 -0.19
C GLU A 584 49.89 7.51 -1.50
N GLU A 585 50.06 6.19 -1.50
CA GLU A 585 50.46 5.43 -2.69
C GLU A 585 49.37 5.44 -3.78
N LEU A 586 48.08 5.34 -3.40
CA LEU A 586 46.97 5.45 -4.36
C LEU A 586 46.89 6.85 -4.97
N MET A 587 47.07 7.90 -4.18
CA MET A 587 47.09 9.29 -4.65
C MET A 587 48.22 9.48 -5.68
N VAL A 588 49.45 9.11 -5.34
CA VAL A 588 50.62 9.21 -6.25
C VAL A 588 50.40 8.38 -7.52
N SER A 589 50.01 7.11 -7.37
CA SER A 589 49.81 6.21 -8.51
C SER A 589 48.69 6.67 -9.44
N SER A 590 47.63 7.27 -8.89
CA SER A 590 46.54 7.83 -9.71
C SER A 590 46.96 9.09 -10.49
N GLY A 591 47.83 9.92 -9.91
CA GLY A 591 48.39 11.09 -10.59
C GLY A 591 49.30 10.72 -11.75
N GLU A 592 50.05 9.61 -11.65
CA GLU A 592 50.85 9.09 -12.76
C GLU A 592 49.99 8.69 -13.97
N ILE A 593 48.79 8.12 -13.75
CA ILE A 593 47.84 7.77 -14.82
C ILE A 593 47.40 9.03 -15.59
N VAL A 594 47.16 10.14 -14.87
CA VAL A 594 46.77 11.43 -15.47
C VAL A 594 47.93 12.07 -16.25
N ASN A 595 49.17 11.89 -15.79
CA ASN A 595 50.36 12.44 -16.44
C ASN A 595 50.72 11.76 -17.78
N GLU A 596 50.12 10.60 -18.09
CA GLU A 596 50.33 9.88 -19.36
C GLU A 596 49.45 10.38 -20.51
N PHE A 597 48.62 11.41 -20.30
CA PHE A 597 47.74 11.94 -21.35
C PHE A 597 48.52 12.49 -22.55
N THR A 598 48.09 12.06 -23.74
CA THR A 598 48.49 12.64 -25.03
C THR A 598 47.35 13.48 -25.62
N PRO A 599 47.61 14.39 -26.58
CA PRO A 599 46.55 15.12 -27.28
C PRO A 599 45.52 14.22 -27.98
N GLU A 600 45.89 12.98 -28.31
CA GLU A 600 45.05 11.97 -28.96
C GLU A 600 44.22 11.14 -27.97
N THR A 601 44.42 11.34 -26.65
CA THR A 601 43.71 10.56 -25.63
C THR A 601 42.21 10.88 -25.64
N ASP A 602 41.39 9.83 -25.65
CA ASP A 602 39.94 9.93 -25.62
C ASP A 602 39.44 10.82 -24.47
N GLU A 603 38.42 11.63 -24.75
CA GLU A 603 37.89 12.60 -23.77
C GLU A 603 37.25 11.90 -22.57
N GLN A 604 36.50 10.81 -22.78
CA GLN A 604 35.88 10.07 -21.68
C GLN A 604 36.94 9.37 -20.82
N TYR A 605 37.99 8.85 -21.45
CA TYR A 605 39.13 8.28 -20.73
C TYR A 605 39.78 9.30 -19.80
N ARG A 606 40.04 10.52 -20.29
CA ARG A 606 40.59 11.62 -19.49
C ARG A 606 39.69 11.99 -18.31
N ILE A 607 38.38 12.07 -18.53
CA ILE A 607 37.42 12.37 -17.45
C ILE A 607 37.48 11.31 -16.35
N TRP A 608 37.44 10.02 -16.71
CA TRP A 608 37.47 8.95 -15.70
C TRP A 608 38.81 8.85 -14.97
N ALA A 609 39.94 9.10 -15.65
CA ALA A 609 41.25 9.14 -15.01
C ALA A 609 41.37 10.33 -14.04
N ASN A 610 40.84 11.50 -14.40
CA ASN A 610 40.76 12.65 -13.50
C ASN A 610 39.83 12.37 -12.31
N ASN A 611 38.68 11.73 -12.52
CA ASN A 611 37.77 11.33 -11.44
C ASN A 611 38.44 10.35 -10.47
N LEU A 612 39.22 9.38 -10.99
CA LEU A 612 39.99 8.45 -10.16
C LEU A 612 41.03 9.18 -9.33
N SER A 613 41.80 10.09 -9.95
CA SER A 613 42.83 10.86 -9.25
C SER A 613 42.23 11.80 -8.21
N GLY A 614 41.13 12.49 -8.53
CA GLY A 614 40.40 13.35 -7.61
C GLY A 614 39.85 12.59 -6.40
N GLN A 615 39.29 11.40 -6.60
CA GLN A 615 38.79 10.55 -5.52
C GLN A 615 39.91 10.09 -4.56
N CYS A 616 41.08 9.70 -5.11
CA CYS A 616 42.24 9.34 -4.30
C CYS A 616 42.82 10.54 -3.52
N GLN A 617 42.88 11.71 -4.16
CA GLN A 617 43.33 12.95 -3.54
C GLN A 617 42.39 13.36 -2.39
N GLU A 618 41.08 13.38 -2.63
CA GLU A 618 40.08 13.72 -1.61
C GLU A 618 40.15 12.79 -0.39
N ALA A 619 40.38 11.49 -0.62
CA ALA A 619 40.56 10.52 0.45
C ALA A 619 41.80 10.81 1.31
N PHE A 620 42.92 11.14 0.67
CA PHE A 620 44.14 11.52 1.37
C PHE A 620 43.98 12.85 2.14
N ASP A 621 43.35 13.84 1.51
CA ASP A 621 43.12 15.17 2.11
C ASP A 621 42.19 15.10 3.33
N GLU A 622 41.13 14.29 3.29
CA GLU A 622 40.25 14.09 4.45
C GLU A 622 41.01 13.45 5.62
N LEU A 623 41.87 12.46 5.35
CA LEU A 623 42.72 11.89 6.39
C LEU A 623 43.69 12.94 6.95
N ALA A 624 44.36 13.70 6.08
CA ALA A 624 45.29 14.77 6.48
C ALA A 624 44.60 15.83 7.34
N TYR A 625 43.34 16.17 7.03
CA TYR A 625 42.53 17.11 7.81
C TYR A 625 42.18 16.58 9.20
N LEU A 626 41.82 15.29 9.33
CA LEU A 626 41.42 14.69 10.60
C LEU A 626 42.60 14.38 11.52
N VAL A 627 43.76 14.03 10.96
CA VAL A 627 44.96 13.63 11.71
C VAL A 627 46.23 14.37 11.20
N PRO A 628 46.28 15.70 11.33
CA PRO A 628 47.34 16.54 10.74
C PRO A 628 48.75 16.20 11.26
N TRP A 629 48.88 15.78 12.53
CA TRP A 629 50.16 15.38 13.14
C TRP A 629 50.81 14.16 12.47
N MET A 630 50.05 13.37 11.72
CA MET A 630 50.61 12.25 10.96
C MET A 630 51.02 12.61 9.54
N THR A 631 50.63 13.77 9.02
CA THR A 631 50.90 14.17 7.63
C THR A 631 51.87 15.33 7.54
N ASP A 632 51.96 16.18 8.56
CA ASP A 632 52.93 17.26 8.65
C ASP A 632 54.15 16.86 9.53
N PRO A 633 55.36 16.77 8.93
CA PRO A 633 56.59 16.52 9.69
C PRO A 633 56.84 17.55 10.79
N ALA A 634 56.43 18.81 10.61
CA ALA A 634 56.61 19.88 11.59
C ALA A 634 55.74 19.70 12.85
N LEU A 635 54.67 18.91 12.74
CA LEU A 635 53.77 18.55 13.84
C LEU A 635 54.10 17.16 14.42
N SER A 636 55.14 16.47 13.92
CA SER A 636 55.51 15.12 14.37
C SER A 636 56.61 15.08 15.43
N ASP A 637 57.13 16.24 15.83
CA ASP A 637 58.36 16.38 16.63
C ASP A 637 58.09 16.44 18.15
N SER A 638 57.54 15.36 18.71
CA SER A 638 57.70 15.05 20.14
C SER A 638 57.92 13.55 20.29
N GLY A 639 59.18 13.13 20.35
CA GLY A 639 59.53 11.76 20.64
C GLY A 639 58.96 11.33 21.99
N GLU A 640 58.00 10.40 22.00
CA GLU A 640 57.90 9.31 22.99
C GLU A 640 56.78 8.28 22.73
N THR A 641 55.97 8.38 21.67
CA THR A 641 54.88 7.41 21.45
C THR A 641 54.74 7.00 19.98
N ASP A 642 54.91 5.70 19.71
CA ASP A 642 54.69 5.07 18.40
C ASP A 642 53.19 5.00 18.10
N HIS A 643 52.63 6.14 17.69
CA HIS A 643 51.20 6.32 17.41
C HIS A 643 50.73 5.56 16.16
N GLY A 644 51.63 4.93 15.39
CA GLY A 644 51.30 4.18 14.19
C GLY A 644 50.63 2.82 14.45
N ALA A 645 50.71 2.31 15.68
CA ALA A 645 50.14 1.03 16.09
C ALA A 645 48.67 1.10 16.55
N HIS A 646 48.06 2.30 16.60
CA HIS A 646 46.67 2.44 17.05
C HIS A 646 45.67 1.86 16.02
N PRO A 647 44.62 1.16 16.50
CA PRO A 647 43.51 0.77 15.63
C PRO A 647 42.81 2.01 15.07
N LEU A 648 42.17 1.86 13.93
CA LEU A 648 41.42 2.95 13.30
C LEU A 648 40.31 3.46 14.23
N PRO A 649 40.33 4.75 14.62
CA PRO A 649 39.32 5.31 15.52
C PRO A 649 38.05 5.73 14.77
N THR A 650 36.95 5.81 15.50
CA THR A 650 35.74 6.53 15.05
C THR A 650 35.96 8.04 15.08
N LEU A 651 35.13 8.78 14.34
CA LEU A 651 35.19 10.24 14.37
C LEU A 651 34.93 10.79 15.78
N ARG A 652 34.03 10.15 16.55
CA ARG A 652 33.79 10.50 17.96
C ARG A 652 34.99 10.22 18.85
N GLU A 653 35.62 9.05 18.71
CA GLU A 653 36.85 8.74 19.45
C GLU A 653 37.94 9.78 19.15
N LEU A 654 38.15 10.16 17.89
CA LEU A 654 39.07 11.26 17.51
C LEU A 654 38.70 12.61 18.14
N ALA A 655 37.41 12.94 18.21
CA ALA A 655 36.96 14.16 18.87
C ALA A 655 37.22 14.14 20.39
N ASP A 656 37.13 12.96 21.02
CA ASP A 656 37.30 12.76 22.46
C ASP A 656 38.79 12.62 22.86
N TYR A 657 39.67 12.15 21.95
CA TYR A 657 41.13 12.06 22.19
C TYR A 657 41.78 13.41 22.55
N GLY A 658 41.17 14.53 22.17
CA GLY A 658 41.64 15.89 22.46
C GLY A 658 41.62 16.28 23.95
N ASP A 659 40.97 15.49 24.82
CA ASP A 659 40.89 15.77 26.26
C ASP A 659 41.95 14.96 27.09
N GLY A 660 42.85 14.19 26.45
CA GLY A 660 43.90 13.34 27.08
C GLY A 660 45.36 13.61 26.60
N ASP A 661 46.23 12.58 26.60
CA ASP A 661 47.70 12.62 26.33
C ASP A 661 48.16 13.36 25.04
N PHE A 662 47.23 13.75 24.16
CA PHE A 662 47.47 14.47 22.91
C PHE A 662 47.15 15.98 22.99
N ALA A 663 46.87 16.51 24.18
CA ALA A 663 46.57 17.92 24.41
C ALA A 663 47.66 18.91 23.94
N SER A 664 48.88 18.42 23.68
CA SER A 664 49.99 19.22 23.12
C SER A 664 49.83 19.60 21.64
N TYR A 665 48.96 18.93 20.89
CA TYR A 665 48.90 19.03 19.42
C TYR A 665 47.75 19.86 18.82
N GLY A 666 46.98 20.59 19.63
CA GLY A 666 46.26 21.75 19.08
C GLY A 666 44.96 22.14 19.76
N LYS A 667 44.80 23.45 19.93
CA LYS A 667 43.54 24.13 20.26
C LYS A 667 42.44 23.99 19.19
N ASP A 668 42.77 23.41 18.04
CA ASP A 668 41.90 23.24 16.86
C ASP A 668 41.68 21.75 16.54
N ASN A 669 40.87 21.05 17.33
CA ASN A 669 40.50 19.66 17.06
C ASN A 669 39.51 19.60 15.88
N HIS A 670 40.02 19.32 14.67
CA HIS A 670 39.23 19.19 13.43
C HIS A 670 38.15 18.10 13.49
N ALA A 671 38.39 16.99 14.19
CA ALA A 671 37.38 15.96 14.40
C ALA A 671 36.21 16.48 15.26
N ARG A 672 36.50 17.26 16.31
CA ARG A 672 35.48 17.94 17.11
C ARG A 672 34.70 18.95 16.27
N GLN A 673 35.35 19.71 15.38
CA GLN A 673 34.66 20.60 14.43
C GLN A 673 33.73 19.84 13.49
N ARG A 674 34.13 18.67 12.98
CA ARG A 674 33.27 17.79 12.15
C ARG A 674 32.05 17.29 12.93
N VAL A 675 32.23 16.86 14.18
CA VAL A 675 31.12 16.41 15.03
C VAL A 675 30.13 17.54 15.31
N GLU A 676 30.60 18.76 15.56
CA GLU A 676 29.71 19.93 15.75
C GLU A 676 28.99 20.31 14.45
N LEU A 677 29.66 20.26 13.29
CA LEU A 677 29.01 20.46 11.99
C LEU A 677 27.92 19.39 11.75
N ILE A 678 28.20 18.12 12.05
CA ILE A 678 27.21 17.04 11.94
C ILE A 678 25.99 17.33 12.81
N LYS A 679 26.19 17.72 14.08
CA LYS A 679 25.09 18.07 14.98
C LYS A 679 24.25 19.23 14.43
N ASP A 680 24.89 20.25 13.87
CA ASP A 680 24.19 21.38 13.27
C ASP A 680 23.39 20.96 12.03
N LEU A 681 23.96 20.16 11.13
CA LEU A 681 23.26 19.63 9.96
C LEU A 681 22.09 18.71 10.35
N VAL A 682 22.25 17.85 11.35
CA VAL A 682 21.16 17.02 11.91
C VAL A 682 20.01 17.90 12.39
N ARG A 683 20.31 18.99 13.11
CA ARG A 683 19.31 19.95 13.58
C ARG A 683 18.64 20.68 12.42
N GLN A 684 19.41 21.17 11.45
CA GLN A 684 18.88 21.86 10.26
C GLN A 684 17.98 20.93 9.42
N SER A 685 18.36 19.67 9.24
CA SER A 685 17.56 18.67 8.52
C SER A 685 16.18 18.49 9.16
N GLY A 686 16.12 18.46 10.50
CA GLY A 686 14.86 18.40 11.23
C GLY A 686 13.98 19.64 11.05
N ILE A 687 14.60 20.84 11.07
CA ILE A 687 13.89 22.11 10.84
C ILE A 687 13.35 22.20 9.40
N LEU A 688 14.13 21.75 8.42
CA LEU A 688 13.72 21.73 7.01
C LEU A 688 12.60 20.71 6.74
N ALA A 689 12.48 19.68 7.57
CA ALA A 689 11.42 18.66 7.49
C ALA A 689 10.14 19.06 8.24
N ASP A 690 10.14 20.18 8.98
CA ASP A 690 8.99 20.67 9.74
C ASP A 690 8.03 21.45 8.83
N LEU A 691 7.08 20.73 8.23
CA LEU A 691 6.11 21.24 7.25
C LEU A 691 4.68 21.13 7.81
N GLU A 692 3.83 22.15 7.65
CA GLU A 692 2.46 22.18 8.21
C GLU A 692 1.40 21.56 7.25
N PHE A 693 1.17 20.24 7.34
CA PHE A 693 0.21 19.52 6.48
C PHE A 693 -1.27 19.84 6.75
N GLY A 694 -1.58 20.58 7.82
CA GLY A 694 -2.96 20.81 8.29
C GLY A 694 -3.87 21.50 7.27
N PHE A 695 -3.35 22.45 6.49
CA PHE A 695 -4.16 23.12 5.45
C PHE A 695 -4.37 22.24 4.21
N LEU A 696 -3.44 21.34 3.90
CA LEU A 696 -3.56 20.36 2.81
C LEU A 696 -4.50 19.20 3.15
N TYR A 697 -4.84 19.03 4.43
CA TYR A 697 -5.71 17.96 4.91
C TYR A 697 -7.19 18.33 4.86
N ASP A 698 -8.02 17.43 4.32
CA ASP A 698 -9.46 17.51 4.36
C ASP A 698 -10.03 16.60 5.44
N LYS A 699 -10.53 17.23 6.52
CA LYS A 699 -11.08 16.53 7.70
C LYS A 699 -12.32 15.70 7.40
N SER A 700 -13.08 16.04 6.35
CA SER A 700 -14.33 15.33 6.02
C SER A 700 -14.06 14.05 5.24
N ARG A 701 -13.03 14.07 4.37
CA ARG A 701 -12.63 12.93 3.55
C ARG A 701 -11.55 12.08 4.21
N HIS A 702 -10.85 12.62 5.21
CA HIS A 702 -9.62 12.07 5.76
C HIS A 702 -8.51 11.87 4.70
N LEU A 703 -8.45 12.73 3.69
CA LEU A 703 -7.46 12.67 2.60
C LEU A 703 -6.70 13.98 2.49
N GLN A 704 -5.51 13.93 1.90
CA GLN A 704 -4.76 15.12 1.51
C GLN A 704 -5.19 15.56 0.10
N THR A 705 -5.31 16.87 -0.10
CA THR A 705 -5.45 17.47 -1.44
C THR A 705 -4.18 17.24 -2.26
N VAL A 706 -4.28 17.30 -3.59
CA VAL A 706 -3.11 17.22 -4.48
C VAL A 706 -2.13 18.37 -4.22
N GLY A 707 -2.66 19.56 -3.95
CA GLY A 707 -1.85 20.69 -3.52
C GLY A 707 -2.64 21.97 -3.29
N TYR A 708 -1.89 23.05 -3.23
CA TYR A 708 -2.39 24.38 -2.89
C TYR A 708 -1.73 25.46 -3.72
N ASN A 709 -2.55 26.27 -4.39
CA ASN A 709 -2.11 27.46 -5.08
C ASN A 709 -2.08 28.63 -4.10
N VAL A 710 -0.88 29.15 -3.81
CA VAL A 710 -0.67 30.22 -2.83
C VAL A 710 -1.11 31.58 -3.37
N GLU A 711 -0.94 31.83 -4.67
CA GLU A 711 -1.36 33.09 -5.31
C GLU A 711 -2.88 33.25 -5.25
N ASP A 712 -3.61 32.18 -5.58
CA ASP A 712 -5.08 32.15 -5.56
C ASP A 712 -5.65 31.84 -4.18
N ARG A 713 -4.79 31.52 -3.19
CA ARG A 713 -5.14 31.05 -1.84
C ARG A 713 -6.18 29.93 -1.86
N LYS A 714 -6.00 28.98 -2.79
CA LYS A 714 -6.99 27.97 -3.12
C LYS A 714 -6.38 26.57 -3.06
N ARG A 715 -7.07 25.68 -2.36
CA ARG A 715 -6.77 24.24 -2.38
C ARG A 715 -7.33 23.61 -3.63
N ASP A 716 -6.60 22.65 -4.16
CA ASP A 716 -7.11 21.85 -5.26
C ASP A 716 -8.36 21.07 -4.85
N PRO A 717 -9.30 20.84 -5.79
CA PRO A 717 -10.48 20.01 -5.56
C PRO A 717 -10.17 18.51 -5.67
N SER A 718 -8.96 18.15 -6.09
CA SER A 718 -8.50 16.77 -6.30
C SER A 718 -7.75 16.27 -5.07
N TYR A 719 -7.84 14.96 -4.80
CA TYR A 719 -7.26 14.34 -3.61
C TYR A 719 -6.43 13.11 -3.97
N TYR A 720 -5.42 12.82 -3.18
CA TYR A 720 -4.71 11.54 -3.25
C TYR A 720 -5.50 10.47 -2.49
N ASP A 721 -6.13 9.57 -3.23
CA ASP A 721 -7.11 8.64 -2.71
C ASP A 721 -6.77 7.17 -2.97
N LEU A 722 -5.54 6.82 -3.36
CA LEU A 722 -5.11 5.43 -3.61
C LEU A 722 -3.88 5.06 -2.78
N LEU A 723 -3.85 3.82 -2.27
CA LEU A 723 -2.70 3.31 -1.52
C LEU A 723 -1.52 2.94 -2.43
N ALA A 724 -1.79 2.52 -3.66
CA ALA A 724 -0.78 2.29 -4.70
C ALA A 724 -0.43 3.62 -5.40
N SER A 725 0.25 4.49 -4.67
CA SER A 725 0.75 5.78 -5.15
C SER A 725 1.97 6.18 -4.33
N GLU A 726 2.82 7.00 -4.95
CA GLU A 726 3.90 7.75 -4.34
C GLU A 726 3.44 8.59 -3.14
N ALA A 727 2.19 9.08 -3.16
CA ALA A 727 1.59 9.88 -2.09
C ALA A 727 1.45 9.15 -0.76
N ARG A 728 1.57 7.82 -0.74
CA ARG A 728 1.55 7.06 0.51
C ARG A 728 2.71 7.46 1.44
N LEU A 729 3.87 7.87 0.91
CA LEU A 729 4.97 8.37 1.74
C LEU A 729 4.58 9.67 2.44
N ALA A 730 3.95 10.60 1.72
CA ALA A 730 3.44 11.84 2.30
C ALA A 730 2.41 11.59 3.40
N SER A 731 1.46 10.68 3.17
CA SER A 731 0.48 10.29 4.19
C SER A 731 1.15 9.65 5.41
N PHE A 732 2.13 8.77 5.21
CA PHE A 732 2.86 8.12 6.30
C PHE A 732 3.62 9.14 7.15
N VAL A 733 4.37 10.04 6.51
CA VAL A 733 5.17 11.07 7.19
C VAL A 733 4.29 12.02 7.98
N ALA A 734 3.19 12.50 7.39
CA ALA A 734 2.26 13.39 8.09
C ALA A 734 1.62 12.75 9.34
N ILE A 735 1.35 11.43 9.29
CA ILE A 735 0.88 10.66 10.45
C ILE A 735 1.99 10.49 11.49
N ALA A 736 3.20 10.15 11.06
CA ALA A 736 4.33 9.97 11.97
C ALA A 736 4.69 11.26 12.73
N LEU A 737 4.55 12.41 12.06
CA LEU A 737 4.74 13.75 12.63
C LEU A 737 3.57 14.24 13.51
N ASP A 738 2.53 13.44 13.73
CA ASP A 738 1.33 13.79 14.52
C ASP A 738 0.48 14.94 13.96
N GLN A 739 0.59 15.23 12.66
CA GLN A 739 -0.16 16.33 12.05
C GLN A 739 -1.47 15.89 11.40
N VAL A 740 -1.55 14.62 11.02
CA VAL A 740 -2.72 13.99 10.38
C VAL A 740 -3.05 12.70 11.14
N PRO A 741 -4.33 12.40 11.41
CA PRO A 741 -4.69 11.23 12.18
C PRO A 741 -4.52 9.93 11.37
N GLN A 742 -4.31 8.80 12.07
CA GLN A 742 -4.00 7.50 11.44
C GLN A 742 -5.10 7.01 10.48
N GLU A 743 -6.35 7.43 10.67
CA GLU A 743 -7.49 7.15 9.79
C GLU A 743 -7.22 7.58 8.34
N SER A 744 -6.36 8.58 8.12
CA SER A 744 -5.97 9.01 6.78
C SER A 744 -5.30 7.90 5.98
N TRP A 745 -4.52 7.03 6.63
CA TRP A 745 -3.91 5.88 5.96
C TRP A 745 -4.96 4.88 5.48
N PHE A 746 -6.02 4.68 6.26
CA PHE A 746 -7.11 3.75 5.95
C PHE A 746 -8.16 4.34 5.01
N ALA A 747 -8.19 5.67 4.84
CA ALA A 747 -9.01 6.36 3.85
C ALA A 747 -8.49 6.19 2.42
N LEU A 748 -7.20 5.91 2.23
CA LEU A 748 -6.65 5.58 0.91
C LEU A 748 -7.37 4.36 0.29
N GLY A 749 -7.62 4.38 -1.00
CA GLY A 749 -8.36 3.35 -1.71
C GLY A 749 -7.55 2.08 -1.87
N ARG A 750 -8.16 0.94 -1.53
CA ARG A 750 -7.63 -0.41 -1.80
C ARG A 750 -8.32 -1.02 -3.02
N LEU A 751 -8.26 -0.33 -4.16
CA LEU A 751 -8.83 -0.84 -5.41
C LEU A 751 -7.99 -2.02 -5.88
N LEU A 752 -8.53 -3.23 -5.75
CA LEU A 752 -7.81 -4.45 -6.08
C LEU A 752 -8.26 -4.99 -7.44
N THR A 753 -7.31 -5.43 -8.24
CA THR A 753 -7.54 -6.31 -9.39
C THR A 753 -6.77 -7.63 -9.18
N THR A 754 -6.94 -8.58 -10.10
CA THR A 754 -6.16 -9.82 -10.10
C THR A 754 -5.37 -9.95 -11.38
N VAL A 755 -4.06 -10.17 -11.23
CA VAL A 755 -3.18 -10.58 -12.33
C VAL A 755 -2.67 -11.98 -11.97
N ASP A 756 -2.96 -12.98 -12.81
CA ASP A 756 -2.59 -14.40 -12.59
C ASP A 756 -3.09 -15.02 -11.28
N GLY A 757 -4.14 -14.47 -10.70
CA GLY A 757 -4.76 -14.95 -9.46
C GLY A 757 -4.15 -14.39 -8.17
N ASP A 758 -3.18 -13.48 -8.27
CA ASP A 758 -2.66 -12.72 -7.15
C ASP A 758 -3.32 -11.33 -7.08
N PRO A 759 -3.69 -10.85 -5.88
CA PRO A 759 -4.28 -9.53 -5.71
C PRO A 759 -3.22 -8.43 -5.88
N ILE A 760 -3.56 -7.41 -6.65
CA ILE A 760 -2.72 -6.24 -6.88
C ILE A 760 -3.56 -4.97 -6.74
N LEU A 761 -3.04 -3.98 -6.02
CA LEU A 761 -3.64 -2.66 -5.94
C LEU A 761 -3.49 -1.94 -7.29
N LEU A 762 -4.55 -1.29 -7.76
CA LEU A 762 -4.54 -0.39 -8.90
C LEU A 762 -3.98 0.97 -8.49
N SER A 763 -3.11 1.53 -9.33
CA SER A 763 -2.69 2.92 -9.26
C SER A 763 -3.46 3.76 -10.28
N TRP A 764 -3.20 5.07 -10.34
CA TRP A 764 -3.91 5.92 -11.30
C TRP A 764 -3.35 5.67 -12.71
N SER A 765 -2.06 5.90 -12.90
CA SER A 765 -1.46 5.79 -14.23
C SER A 765 -1.02 4.37 -14.60
N GLY A 766 -0.86 3.47 -13.64
CA GLY A 766 -0.26 2.15 -13.86
C GLY A 766 1.25 2.21 -14.07
N SER A 767 1.86 3.32 -13.64
CA SER A 767 3.29 3.60 -13.77
C SER A 767 4.09 2.85 -12.70
N MET A 768 5.32 2.43 -13.02
CA MET A 768 6.17 1.68 -12.07
C MET A 768 6.51 2.51 -10.82
N PHE A 769 6.73 3.81 -10.97
CA PHE A 769 7.14 4.66 -9.84
C PHE A 769 6.09 4.72 -8.72
N GLU A 770 4.79 4.73 -9.06
CA GLU A 770 3.67 4.84 -8.10
C GLU A 770 3.77 3.71 -7.06
N TYR A 771 4.31 2.56 -7.46
CA TYR A 771 4.50 1.40 -6.61
C TYR A 771 5.86 1.40 -5.90
N LEU A 772 6.94 1.71 -6.64
CA LEU A 772 8.31 1.40 -6.22
C LEU A 772 9.09 2.59 -5.67
N MET A 773 8.77 3.83 -6.07
CA MET A 773 9.48 5.03 -5.58
C MET A 773 9.47 5.15 -4.06
N PRO A 774 8.36 4.91 -3.34
CA PRO A 774 8.38 4.95 -1.88
C PRO A 774 9.35 3.93 -1.25
N LEU A 775 9.64 2.82 -1.92
CA LEU A 775 10.52 1.76 -1.39
C LEU A 775 11.97 2.21 -1.21
N ILE A 776 12.37 3.34 -1.81
CA ILE A 776 13.69 3.91 -1.64
C ILE A 776 14.02 4.15 -0.16
N VAL A 777 13.05 4.64 0.61
CA VAL A 777 13.20 4.88 2.06
C VAL A 777 12.23 4.05 2.90
N MET A 778 11.04 3.72 2.38
CA MET A 778 9.99 3.06 3.14
C MET A 778 10.10 1.53 3.03
N PRO A 779 10.22 0.79 4.16
CA PRO A 779 10.36 -0.66 4.12
C PRO A 779 9.05 -1.36 3.70
N THR A 780 9.19 -2.55 3.14
CA THR A 780 8.08 -3.48 2.92
C THR A 780 8.32 -4.80 3.62
N TYR A 781 7.24 -5.38 4.13
CA TYR A 781 7.31 -6.64 4.87
C TYR A 781 6.83 -7.81 3.99
N GLU A 782 7.57 -8.93 4.02
CA GLU A 782 7.19 -10.12 3.27
C GLU A 782 5.78 -10.61 3.62
N ASN A 783 5.03 -11.06 2.62
CA ASN A 783 3.59 -11.41 2.71
C ASN A 783 2.64 -10.28 3.13
N SER A 784 3.04 -9.00 3.07
CA SER A 784 2.12 -7.85 3.17
C SER A 784 1.45 -7.54 1.82
N LEU A 785 0.33 -6.81 1.85
CA LEU A 785 -0.39 -6.35 0.65
C LEU A 785 0.49 -5.48 -0.25
N LEU A 786 1.27 -4.55 0.34
CA LEU A 786 2.17 -3.68 -0.41
C LEU A 786 3.29 -4.48 -1.08
N ASN A 787 3.94 -5.40 -0.35
CA ASN A 787 4.98 -6.26 -0.92
C ASN A 787 4.45 -7.12 -2.08
N GLN A 788 3.28 -7.75 -1.91
CA GLN A 788 2.64 -8.52 -2.97
C GLN A 788 2.30 -7.66 -4.19
N THR A 789 1.77 -6.45 -3.96
CA THR A 789 1.44 -5.49 -5.02
C THR A 789 2.68 -5.09 -5.80
N CYS A 790 3.78 -4.72 -5.14
CA CYS A 790 5.03 -4.35 -5.79
C CYS A 790 5.59 -5.50 -6.65
N LYS A 791 5.63 -6.73 -6.12
CA LYS A 791 6.05 -7.93 -6.88
C LYS A 791 5.16 -8.18 -8.09
N ALA A 792 3.84 -8.15 -7.92
CA ALA A 792 2.88 -8.37 -8.99
C ALA A 792 2.94 -7.28 -10.09
N ALA A 793 3.19 -6.03 -9.72
CA ALA A 793 3.37 -4.92 -10.67
C ALA A 793 4.58 -5.15 -11.58
N VAL A 794 5.73 -5.54 -11.02
CA VAL A 794 6.95 -5.85 -11.78
C VAL A 794 6.73 -7.08 -12.69
N VAL A 795 6.11 -8.14 -12.20
CA VAL A 795 5.77 -9.32 -13.03
C VAL A 795 4.87 -8.93 -14.21
N ARG A 796 3.90 -8.06 -13.97
CA ARG A 796 2.99 -7.57 -15.02
C ARG A 796 3.74 -6.74 -16.07
N GLN A 797 4.66 -5.89 -15.66
CA GLN A 797 5.56 -5.12 -16.54
C GLN A 797 6.44 -6.03 -17.40
N ILE A 798 7.11 -7.03 -16.79
CA ILE A 798 7.93 -8.02 -17.49
C ILE A 798 7.11 -8.74 -18.58
N ARG A 799 5.90 -9.20 -18.23
CA ARG A 799 5.03 -9.89 -19.18
C ARG A 799 4.58 -8.96 -20.31
N TYR A 800 4.25 -7.71 -20.01
CA TYR A 800 3.83 -6.76 -21.03
C TYR A 800 4.97 -6.44 -22.01
N GLY A 801 6.21 -6.25 -21.53
CA GLY A 801 7.39 -6.12 -22.38
C GLY A 801 7.59 -7.33 -23.29
N LYS A 802 7.50 -8.56 -22.74
CA LYS A 802 7.56 -9.81 -23.52
C LYS A 802 6.47 -9.90 -24.58
N LEU A 803 5.22 -9.52 -24.26
CA LEU A 803 4.10 -9.51 -25.20
C LEU A 803 4.32 -8.53 -26.36
N ARG A 804 4.99 -7.41 -26.11
CA ARG A 804 5.30 -6.36 -27.09
C ARG A 804 6.63 -6.55 -27.80
N GLY A 805 7.45 -7.53 -27.41
CA GLY A 805 8.75 -7.81 -28.00
C GLY A 805 9.86 -6.81 -27.64
N VAL A 806 9.65 -5.95 -26.64
CA VAL A 806 10.58 -4.89 -26.22
C VAL A 806 11.14 -5.17 -24.82
N PRO A 807 12.19 -4.45 -24.36
CA PRO A 807 12.52 -4.40 -22.93
C PRO A 807 11.32 -3.90 -22.10
N TRP A 808 11.36 -4.09 -20.79
CA TRP A 808 10.30 -3.60 -19.88
C TRP A 808 10.81 -2.46 -19.00
N GLY A 809 9.91 -1.78 -18.29
CA GLY A 809 10.23 -0.58 -17.52
C GLY A 809 9.37 0.62 -17.90
N ILE A 810 8.04 0.48 -17.97
CA ILE A 810 7.15 1.59 -18.36
C ILE A 810 6.84 2.43 -17.13
N SER A 811 7.15 3.72 -17.20
CA SER A 811 6.89 4.67 -16.13
C SER A 811 6.79 6.09 -16.75
N GLU A 812 6.40 7.11 -16.00
CA GLU A 812 6.46 8.50 -16.43
C GLU A 812 7.87 8.87 -16.91
N SER A 813 7.95 9.53 -18.06
CA SER A 813 9.25 9.84 -18.64
C SER A 813 9.12 10.90 -19.73
N GLY A 814 10.28 11.35 -20.21
CA GLY A 814 10.39 11.97 -21.51
C GLY A 814 9.93 11.03 -22.64
N TYR A 815 9.46 11.57 -23.76
CA TYR A 815 9.09 10.80 -24.95
C TYR A 815 9.43 11.56 -26.23
N ASN A 816 9.32 10.90 -27.40
CA ASN A 816 9.78 11.50 -28.67
C ASN A 816 8.79 12.54 -29.21
N SER A 817 8.72 13.67 -28.53
CA SER A 817 8.00 14.88 -28.89
C SER A 817 8.73 16.06 -28.27
N VAL A 818 8.92 17.13 -29.03
CA VAL A 818 9.59 18.34 -28.56
C VAL A 818 8.68 19.56 -28.63
N ASP A 819 8.89 20.54 -27.75
CA ASP A 819 8.24 21.86 -27.85
C ASP A 819 8.91 22.76 -28.90
N VAL A 820 8.45 24.01 -28.98
CA VAL A 820 8.97 25.04 -29.90
C VAL A 820 10.44 25.38 -29.59
N GLN A 821 10.88 25.13 -28.35
CA GLN A 821 12.24 25.34 -27.86
C GLN A 821 13.12 24.09 -28.00
N LEU A 822 12.61 23.04 -28.64
CA LEU A 822 13.30 21.76 -28.85
C LEU A 822 13.56 20.97 -27.56
N ASN A 823 12.78 21.19 -26.50
CA ASN A 823 12.84 20.39 -25.28
C ASN A 823 11.89 19.19 -25.37
N TYR A 824 12.37 18.01 -24.99
CA TYR A 824 11.52 16.83 -24.86
C TYR A 824 10.36 17.07 -23.91
N GLN A 825 9.18 16.59 -24.30
CA GLN A 825 7.98 16.63 -23.48
C GLN A 825 7.92 15.44 -22.54
N TYR A 826 7.25 15.63 -21.40
CA TYR A 826 7.17 14.67 -20.30
C TYR A 826 5.72 14.32 -19.99
N ARG A 827 5.42 13.05 -19.72
CA ARG A 827 4.09 12.60 -19.26
C ARG A 827 4.11 11.24 -18.59
N ALA A 828 3.02 10.91 -17.91
CA ALA A 828 2.82 9.60 -17.28
C ALA A 828 2.41 8.49 -18.26
N PHE A 829 3.18 7.41 -18.26
CA PHE A 829 2.94 6.15 -18.96
C PHE A 829 2.68 5.02 -17.96
N GLY A 830 1.99 3.97 -18.39
CA GLY A 830 1.77 2.82 -17.52
C GLY A 830 1.30 1.59 -18.27
N VAL A 831 1.23 0.46 -17.58
CA VAL A 831 0.87 -0.82 -18.17
C VAL A 831 -0.65 -1.06 -18.06
N PRO A 832 -1.33 -1.49 -19.14
CA PRO A 832 -2.73 -1.87 -19.09
C PRO A 832 -3.01 -2.93 -18.01
N GLY A 833 -4.04 -2.70 -17.20
CA GLY A 833 -4.40 -3.58 -16.08
C GLY A 833 -3.75 -3.20 -14.74
N LEU A 834 -2.83 -2.23 -14.72
CA LEU A 834 -2.26 -1.65 -13.48
C LEU A 834 -2.83 -0.27 -13.15
N GLY A 835 -3.25 0.50 -14.16
CA GLY A 835 -3.78 1.85 -13.99
C GLY A 835 -5.28 1.94 -14.26
N LEU A 836 -5.95 2.90 -13.61
CA LEU A 836 -7.32 3.29 -13.96
C LEU A 836 -7.38 4.18 -15.21
N LYS A 837 -6.28 4.84 -15.58
CA LYS A 837 -6.19 5.74 -16.74
C LYS A 837 -6.54 4.99 -18.03
N ARG A 838 -7.33 5.60 -18.91
CA ARG A 838 -7.67 5.03 -20.23
C ARG A 838 -6.52 5.26 -21.24
N GLY A 839 -6.43 4.42 -22.27
CA GLY A 839 -5.44 4.58 -23.34
C GLY A 839 -4.02 4.10 -23.00
N LEU A 840 -3.82 3.39 -21.88
CA LEU A 840 -2.48 2.90 -21.47
C LEU A 840 -1.81 1.95 -22.48
N SER A 841 -2.57 1.37 -23.41
CA SER A 841 -2.04 0.51 -24.47
C SER A 841 -1.56 1.26 -25.72
N GLU A 842 -1.85 2.55 -25.83
CA GLU A 842 -1.57 3.37 -27.04
C GLU A 842 -0.11 3.78 -27.12
N ASP A 843 0.53 3.97 -25.97
CA ASP A 843 1.92 4.41 -25.85
C ASP A 843 2.83 3.29 -25.37
N LEU A 844 4.01 3.19 -25.98
CA LEU A 844 5.02 2.21 -25.60
C LEU A 844 6.36 2.92 -25.42
N VAL A 845 6.59 3.43 -24.22
CA VAL A 845 7.82 4.13 -23.84
C VAL A 845 8.46 3.37 -22.68
N ILE A 846 9.72 2.96 -22.86
CA ILE A 846 10.49 2.24 -21.84
C ILE A 846 11.44 3.23 -21.17
N ALA A 847 11.32 3.37 -19.86
CA ALA A 847 12.16 4.21 -19.02
C ALA A 847 13.12 3.33 -18.19
N PRO A 848 14.43 3.36 -18.45
CA PRO A 848 15.40 2.50 -17.75
C PRO A 848 15.38 2.63 -16.22
N TYR A 849 15.12 3.83 -15.68
CA TYR A 849 15.04 4.06 -14.23
C TYR A 849 13.94 3.20 -13.57
N ALA A 850 12.86 2.90 -14.28
CA ALA A 850 11.79 2.02 -13.80
C ALA A 850 12.29 0.57 -13.63
N SER A 851 13.20 0.13 -14.50
CA SER A 851 13.89 -1.16 -14.33
C SER A 851 14.89 -1.11 -13.17
N ALA A 852 15.57 0.02 -12.97
CA ALA A 852 16.44 0.21 -11.82
C ALA A 852 15.66 0.14 -10.49
N LEU A 853 14.50 0.78 -10.39
CA LEU A 853 13.60 0.67 -9.23
C LEU A 853 13.21 -0.79 -8.93
N ALA A 854 13.02 -1.60 -9.97
CA ALA A 854 12.68 -3.01 -9.81
C ALA A 854 13.81 -3.88 -9.21
N LEU A 855 15.06 -3.38 -9.13
CA LEU A 855 16.15 -4.04 -8.40
C LEU A 855 15.81 -4.27 -6.92
N MET A 856 14.97 -3.42 -6.33
CA MET A 856 14.55 -3.54 -4.92
C MET A 856 13.57 -4.70 -4.67
N VAL A 857 13.00 -5.28 -5.72
CA VAL A 857 11.90 -6.26 -5.64
C VAL A 857 12.23 -7.56 -6.36
N MET A 858 12.71 -7.48 -7.61
CA MET A 858 13.08 -8.62 -8.46
C MET A 858 14.48 -8.37 -9.08
N PRO A 859 15.54 -8.43 -8.25
CA PRO A 859 16.89 -8.02 -8.64
C PRO A 859 17.48 -8.78 -9.84
N GLU A 860 17.22 -10.08 -9.95
CA GLU A 860 17.77 -10.92 -11.02
C GLU A 860 17.18 -10.54 -12.39
N GLU A 861 15.86 -10.41 -12.48
CA GLU A 861 15.17 -10.01 -13.70
C GLU A 861 15.43 -8.55 -14.08
N ALA A 862 15.48 -7.66 -13.08
CA ALA A 862 15.80 -6.25 -13.27
C ALA A 862 17.22 -6.07 -13.80
N CYS A 863 18.21 -6.74 -13.20
CA CYS A 863 19.61 -6.70 -13.66
C CYS A 863 19.73 -7.22 -15.10
N SER A 864 19.10 -8.35 -15.42
CA SER A 864 19.12 -8.91 -16.78
C SER A 864 18.49 -7.95 -17.82
N ASN A 865 17.45 -7.21 -17.43
CA ASN A 865 16.83 -6.21 -18.30
C ASN A 865 17.73 -4.98 -18.48
N LEU A 866 18.40 -4.51 -17.43
CA LEU A 866 19.38 -3.43 -17.53
C LEU A 866 20.58 -3.83 -18.42
N GLU A 867 21.11 -5.04 -18.28
CA GLU A 867 22.15 -5.57 -19.18
C GLU A 867 21.69 -5.63 -20.65
N ARG A 868 20.41 -5.95 -20.89
CA ARG A 868 19.82 -5.90 -22.23
C ARG A 868 19.75 -4.46 -22.75
N LEU A 869 19.24 -3.52 -21.96
CA LEU A 869 19.16 -2.10 -22.33
C LEU A 869 20.55 -1.51 -22.63
N ALA A 870 21.57 -1.91 -21.87
CA ALA A 870 22.95 -1.51 -22.08
C ALA A 870 23.50 -2.04 -23.42
N ARG A 871 23.28 -3.32 -23.73
CA ARG A 871 23.68 -3.94 -25.00
C ARG A 871 22.97 -3.34 -26.22
N GLU A 872 21.75 -2.85 -26.05
CA GLU A 872 20.99 -2.16 -27.10
C GLU A 872 21.44 -0.69 -27.29
N GLY A 873 22.40 -0.20 -26.50
CA GLY A 873 23.02 1.12 -26.67
C GLY A 873 22.28 2.27 -26.01
N PHE A 874 21.46 2.00 -24.99
CA PHE A 874 20.64 3.01 -24.30
C PHE A 874 21.34 3.69 -23.11
N MET A 875 22.66 3.60 -23.05
CA MET A 875 23.48 4.27 -22.05
C MET A 875 24.24 5.45 -22.66
N GLY A 876 24.32 6.54 -21.91
CA GLY A 876 25.14 7.71 -22.17
C GLY A 876 26.21 7.94 -21.10
N LYS A 877 26.67 9.19 -21.00
CA LYS A 877 27.78 9.59 -20.11
C LYS A 877 27.47 9.37 -18.63
N TYR A 878 26.22 9.62 -18.24
CA TYR A 878 25.78 9.60 -16.84
C TYR A 878 25.04 8.33 -16.45
N GLY A 879 25.06 7.27 -17.27
CA GLY A 879 24.26 6.07 -17.03
C GLY A 879 23.24 5.85 -18.14
N PHE A 880 22.03 5.40 -17.82
CA PHE A 880 20.99 5.20 -18.83
C PHE A 880 20.36 6.53 -19.26
N TYR A 881 20.03 6.65 -20.53
CA TYR A 881 19.21 7.77 -20.98
C TYR A 881 17.78 7.68 -20.41
N GLU A 882 17.11 8.82 -20.38
CA GLU A 882 15.76 9.02 -19.85
C GLU A 882 14.74 7.96 -20.28
N ALA A 883 14.63 7.72 -21.58
CA ALA A 883 13.64 6.80 -22.13
C ALA A 883 13.95 6.34 -23.55
N VAL A 884 13.24 5.29 -23.99
CA VAL A 884 13.22 4.78 -25.35
C VAL A 884 11.76 4.67 -25.81
N ASP A 885 11.40 5.44 -26.84
CA ASP A 885 10.04 5.47 -27.39
C ASP A 885 9.91 4.48 -28.56
N TYR A 886 9.07 3.47 -28.40
CA TYR A 886 8.72 2.47 -29.41
C TYR A 886 7.33 2.72 -30.03
N THR A 887 6.75 3.89 -29.79
CA THR A 887 5.37 4.16 -30.21
C THR A 887 5.32 4.40 -31.72
N PRO A 888 4.58 3.59 -32.52
CA PRO A 888 4.65 3.63 -33.98
C PRO A 888 4.37 5.01 -34.60
N GLY A 889 3.50 5.81 -33.98
CA GLY A 889 3.18 7.16 -34.46
C GLY A 889 4.24 8.24 -34.18
N ARG A 890 5.24 7.95 -33.32
CA ARG A 890 6.30 8.90 -32.92
C ARG A 890 7.70 8.47 -33.35
N VAL A 891 7.87 7.25 -33.85
CA VAL A 891 9.16 6.78 -34.34
C VAL A 891 9.35 7.21 -35.81
N PRO A 892 10.51 7.78 -36.20
CA PRO A 892 10.81 8.10 -37.59
C PRO A 892 10.74 6.86 -38.51
N ARG A 893 10.32 7.06 -39.76
CA ARG A 893 10.23 5.96 -40.75
C ARG A 893 11.59 5.26 -40.92
N GLY A 894 11.60 3.93 -40.79
CA GLY A 894 12.79 3.10 -40.95
C GLY A 894 13.59 2.87 -39.66
N GLN A 895 13.12 3.40 -38.52
CA GLN A 895 13.65 3.08 -37.19
C GLN A 895 12.61 2.25 -36.42
N ASP A 896 13.10 1.40 -35.51
CA ASP A 896 12.24 0.60 -34.62
C ASP A 896 11.91 1.32 -33.31
N HIS A 897 12.70 2.33 -32.94
CA HIS A 897 12.56 3.13 -31.73
C HIS A 897 13.29 4.48 -31.84
N SER A 898 13.04 5.37 -30.88
CA SER A 898 13.79 6.64 -30.71
C SER A 898 14.27 6.79 -29.27
N VAL A 899 15.55 7.12 -29.09
CA VAL A 899 16.18 7.28 -27.76
C VAL A 899 16.06 8.74 -27.31
N ILE A 900 15.53 8.94 -26.11
CA ILE A 900 15.35 10.26 -25.51
C ILE A 900 16.64 10.60 -24.76
N ARG A 901 17.58 11.26 -25.44
CA ARG A 901 18.91 11.59 -24.89
C ARG A 901 18.85 12.77 -23.92
N SER A 902 18.26 12.53 -22.77
CA SER A 902 18.17 13.42 -21.62
C SER A 902 18.43 12.61 -20.34
N PHE A 903 18.71 13.30 -19.25
CA PHE A 903 18.84 12.75 -17.90
C PHE A 903 18.02 13.62 -16.94
N MET A 904 17.22 13.02 -16.08
CA MET A 904 16.43 13.74 -15.08
C MET A 904 16.97 13.47 -13.68
N ALA A 905 17.11 14.51 -12.85
CA ALA A 905 17.74 14.37 -11.55
C ALA A 905 17.04 13.37 -10.63
N HIS A 906 15.70 13.33 -10.65
CA HIS A 906 14.95 12.35 -9.87
C HIS A 906 15.10 10.93 -10.43
N HIS A 907 15.15 10.72 -11.74
CA HIS A 907 15.36 9.40 -12.34
C HIS A 907 16.76 8.84 -12.05
N GLU A 908 17.78 9.69 -12.13
CA GLU A 908 19.16 9.35 -11.72
C GLU A 908 19.24 9.05 -10.22
N GLY A 909 18.59 9.88 -9.39
CA GLY A 909 18.54 9.70 -7.94
C GLY A 909 17.88 8.39 -7.54
N MET A 910 16.71 8.09 -8.12
CA MET A 910 16.01 6.82 -7.90
C MET A 910 16.83 5.62 -8.37
N SER A 911 17.53 5.73 -9.50
CA SER A 911 18.39 4.66 -10.02
C SER A 911 19.56 4.38 -9.09
N LEU A 912 20.27 5.43 -8.65
CA LEU A 912 21.40 5.30 -7.71
C LEU A 912 20.96 4.69 -6.38
N LEU A 913 19.85 5.17 -5.81
CA LEU A 913 19.33 4.70 -4.54
C LEU A 913 18.83 3.25 -4.61
N SER A 914 18.28 2.83 -5.76
CA SER A 914 17.87 1.43 -5.98
C SER A 914 19.07 0.47 -6.10
N MET A 915 20.17 0.92 -6.71
CA MET A 915 21.42 0.17 -6.71
C MET A 915 22.04 0.12 -5.31
N ALA A 916 22.03 1.24 -4.57
CA ALA A 916 22.46 1.27 -3.17
C ALA A 916 21.63 0.32 -2.30
N TYR A 917 20.32 0.24 -2.55
CA TYR A 917 19.43 -0.68 -1.86
C TYR A 917 19.90 -2.13 -2.01
N LEU A 918 20.20 -2.56 -3.24
CA LEU A 918 20.60 -3.94 -3.53
C LEU A 918 22.04 -4.25 -3.13
N LEU A 919 22.98 -3.35 -3.44
CA LEU A 919 24.42 -3.58 -3.29
C LEU A 919 24.94 -3.32 -1.87
N LEU A 920 24.28 -2.41 -1.12
CA LEU A 920 24.75 -1.96 0.20
C LEU A 920 23.80 -2.36 1.34
N ASP A 921 22.96 -3.37 1.12
CA ASP A 921 22.04 -3.92 2.12
C ASP A 921 21.09 -2.83 2.67
N HIS A 922 20.32 -2.22 1.75
CA HIS A 922 19.21 -1.30 1.97
C HIS A 922 19.43 -0.22 3.05
N PRO A 923 20.47 0.62 2.91
CA PRO A 923 20.89 1.54 3.97
C PRO A 923 19.84 2.62 4.27
N MET A 924 19.12 3.10 3.26
CA MET A 924 18.09 4.14 3.45
C MET A 924 16.86 3.64 4.21
N GLN A 925 16.41 2.40 3.95
CA GLN A 925 15.33 1.81 4.74
C GLN A 925 15.73 1.59 6.21
N LYS A 926 16.96 1.13 6.47
CA LYS A 926 17.47 1.00 7.84
C LYS A 926 17.50 2.32 8.59
N ARG A 927 17.88 3.41 7.92
CA ARG A 927 17.86 4.78 8.48
C ARG A 927 16.43 5.27 8.72
N PHE A 928 15.51 4.98 7.80
CA PHE A 928 14.09 5.30 7.98
C PHE A 928 13.50 4.56 9.20
N GLU A 929 13.78 3.26 9.35
CA GLU A 929 13.31 2.46 10.49
C GLU A 929 13.94 2.85 11.83
N SER A 930 15.11 3.50 11.82
CA SER A 930 15.79 3.94 13.04
C SER A 930 15.21 5.23 13.62
N ASP A 931 14.44 5.99 12.83
CA ASP A 931 13.75 7.17 13.32
C ASP A 931 12.62 6.79 14.32
N PRO A 932 12.59 7.36 15.54
CA PRO A 932 11.57 7.00 16.54
C PRO A 932 10.12 7.23 16.11
N LEU A 933 9.85 8.31 15.35
CA LEU A 933 8.48 8.65 14.91
C LEU A 933 8.03 7.71 13.79
N PHE A 934 8.92 7.39 12.85
CA PHE A 934 8.65 6.40 11.82
C PHE A 934 8.49 5.01 12.42
N ARG A 935 9.38 4.62 13.35
CA ARG A 935 9.33 3.32 14.04
C ARG A 935 8.01 3.09 14.77
N ALA A 936 7.45 4.12 15.42
CA ALA A 936 6.13 4.05 16.06
C ALA A 936 4.98 3.84 15.06
N THR A 937 5.20 4.14 13.78
CA THR A 937 4.19 4.16 12.71
C THR A 937 4.34 3.00 11.72
N LEU A 938 5.45 2.24 11.76
CA LEU A 938 5.78 1.13 10.82
C LEU A 938 4.70 0.05 10.72
N LEU A 939 3.86 -0.13 11.74
CA LEU A 939 2.77 -1.11 11.70
C LEU A 939 1.80 -0.86 10.54
N LEU A 940 1.63 0.40 10.10
CA LEU A 940 0.80 0.74 8.92
C LEU A 940 1.25 0.05 7.63
N LEU A 941 2.54 -0.27 7.53
CA LEU A 941 3.14 -0.95 6.38
C LEU A 941 2.97 -2.48 6.43
N GLN A 942 2.44 -2.99 7.55
CA GLN A 942 2.20 -4.40 7.81
C GLN A 942 0.74 -4.78 7.55
N GLU A 943 0.12 -4.23 6.51
CA GLU A 943 -1.23 -4.60 6.09
C GLU A 943 -1.23 -6.00 5.44
N ARG A 944 -2.15 -6.86 5.88
CA ARG A 944 -2.28 -8.23 5.35
C ARG A 944 -2.91 -8.25 3.96
N ILE A 945 -2.64 -9.30 3.20
CA ILE A 945 -3.30 -9.54 1.92
C ILE A 945 -4.78 -9.93 2.16
N PRO A 946 -5.77 -9.20 1.63
CA PRO A 946 -7.17 -9.52 1.80
C PRO A 946 -7.55 -10.85 1.11
N ARG A 947 -8.40 -11.64 1.77
CA ARG A 947 -8.85 -12.96 1.27
C ARG A 947 -10.07 -12.90 0.35
N ALA A 948 -10.86 -11.85 0.46
CA ALA A 948 -12.16 -11.70 -0.20
C ALA A 948 -12.53 -10.22 -0.23
N THR A 949 -12.21 -9.54 -1.33
CA THR A 949 -12.61 -8.14 -1.57
C THR A 949 -13.24 -8.05 -2.95
N THR A 950 -14.17 -7.11 -3.13
CA THR A 950 -14.69 -6.70 -4.43
C THR A 950 -13.53 -6.29 -5.33
N TYR A 951 -13.13 -7.18 -6.24
CA TYR A 951 -12.18 -6.82 -7.28
C TYR A 951 -12.85 -5.83 -8.23
N PHE A 952 -12.16 -4.73 -8.53
CA PHE A 952 -12.65 -3.72 -9.45
C PHE A 952 -12.72 -4.34 -10.86
N LYS A 953 -13.93 -4.69 -11.30
CA LYS A 953 -14.18 -5.34 -12.60
C LYS A 953 -14.08 -4.40 -13.81
N HIS A 954 -13.85 -3.10 -13.60
CA HIS A 954 -13.62 -2.14 -14.68
C HIS A 954 -12.15 -2.13 -15.11
N THR A 955 -11.69 -3.24 -15.66
CA THR A 955 -10.57 -3.26 -16.61
C THR A 955 -11.00 -4.07 -17.82
N SER A 956 -12.03 -3.57 -18.52
CA SER A 956 -12.28 -3.94 -19.91
C SER A 956 -11.16 -3.36 -20.80
N GLY A 957 -9.97 -3.93 -20.65
CA GLY A 957 -8.80 -3.77 -21.53
C GLY A 957 -8.23 -5.11 -21.99
N PHE A 958 -8.84 -6.23 -21.58
CA PHE A 958 -8.53 -7.56 -22.07
C PHE A 958 -9.76 -8.17 -22.74
N THR A 959 -9.97 -7.85 -24.00
CA THR A 959 -10.39 -8.89 -24.92
C THR A 959 -9.19 -9.83 -25.02
N GLU A 960 -9.38 -11.12 -24.73
CA GLU A 960 -8.37 -12.13 -25.04
C GLU A 960 -7.85 -11.86 -26.45
N VAL A 961 -6.54 -11.60 -26.58
CA VAL A 961 -5.87 -11.47 -27.87
C VAL A 961 -5.92 -12.84 -28.54
N ARG A 962 -7.06 -13.14 -29.15
CA ARG A 962 -7.10 -14.02 -30.31
C ARG A 962 -6.36 -13.26 -31.40
N ASN A 963 -5.24 -13.83 -31.82
CA ASN A 963 -4.49 -13.43 -33.00
C ASN A 963 -5.44 -13.08 -34.15
N GLN A 964 -5.64 -11.79 -34.39
CA GLN A 964 -6.04 -11.23 -35.68
C GLN A 964 -5.67 -9.75 -35.67
N ALA A 965 -4.73 -9.41 -36.55
CA ALA A 965 -4.37 -8.03 -36.84
C ALA A 965 -5.59 -7.28 -37.42
N GLY A 966 -5.95 -6.18 -36.78
CA GLY A 966 -6.99 -5.25 -37.25
C GLY A 966 -7.07 -4.07 -36.30
N GLU A 967 -6.84 -2.87 -36.81
CA GLU A 967 -6.90 -1.58 -36.11
C GLU A 967 -8.21 -1.42 -35.32
N LEU A 968 -8.10 -1.10 -34.02
CA LEU A 968 -9.24 -0.76 -33.16
C LEU A 968 -9.63 0.71 -33.38
N VAL A 969 -10.32 0.96 -34.49
CA VAL A 969 -11.31 2.04 -34.55
C VAL A 969 -12.48 1.60 -33.68
N LEU A 970 -12.88 2.38 -32.67
CA LEU A 970 -14.13 2.13 -31.93
C LEU A 970 -15.26 2.00 -32.96
N PRO A 971 -15.86 0.80 -33.16
CA PRO A 971 -16.68 0.58 -34.32
C PRO A 971 -17.94 1.42 -34.22
N LEU A 972 -18.18 2.21 -35.25
CA LEU A 972 -19.48 2.79 -35.56
C LEU A 972 -20.52 1.65 -35.50
N ARG A 973 -21.39 1.65 -34.47
CA ARG A 973 -22.39 0.59 -34.29
C ARG A 973 -23.62 0.95 -35.10
N VAL A 974 -23.90 0.15 -36.13
CA VAL A 974 -25.04 0.36 -37.05
C VAL A 974 -26.06 -0.75 -36.85
N PHE A 975 -27.33 -0.36 -36.68
CA PHE A 975 -28.45 -1.26 -36.54
C PHE A 975 -29.50 -0.93 -37.59
N ASN A 976 -29.94 -1.93 -38.36
CA ASN A 976 -30.94 -1.76 -39.42
C ASN A 976 -32.35 -2.16 -38.98
N LYS A 977 -32.53 -2.40 -37.68
CA LYS A 977 -33.78 -2.88 -37.08
C LYS A 977 -33.98 -2.27 -35.68
N ALA A 978 -35.23 -1.99 -35.35
CA ALA A 978 -35.62 -1.50 -34.03
C ALA A 978 -35.88 -2.64 -33.02
N ASP A 979 -36.21 -3.83 -33.51
CA ASP A 979 -36.55 -5.03 -32.74
C ASP A 979 -35.33 -5.96 -32.56
N THR A 980 -34.35 -5.49 -31.81
CA THR A 980 -33.17 -6.30 -31.44
C THR A 980 -33.49 -7.25 -30.28
N PRO A 981 -32.83 -8.42 -30.18
CA PRO A 981 -33.04 -9.37 -29.06
C PRO A 981 -32.79 -8.75 -27.67
N PHE A 982 -31.90 -7.76 -27.62
CA PHE A 982 -31.66 -6.90 -26.47
C PHE A 982 -31.67 -5.44 -26.95
N PRO A 983 -32.28 -4.49 -26.23
CA PRO A 983 -32.23 -3.09 -26.59
C PRO A 983 -30.78 -2.58 -26.61
N GLU A 984 -30.36 -2.04 -27.75
CA GLU A 984 -29.02 -1.46 -27.90
C GLU A 984 -29.09 -0.01 -27.43
N VAL A 985 -28.24 0.35 -26.48
CA VAL A 985 -28.29 1.66 -25.82
C VAL A 985 -27.09 2.55 -26.17
N LYS A 986 -27.35 3.85 -26.20
CA LYS A 986 -26.34 4.90 -26.25
C LYS A 986 -26.55 5.87 -25.08
N LEU A 987 -25.53 5.99 -24.24
CA LEU A 987 -25.42 7.04 -23.24
C LEU A 987 -24.68 8.24 -23.86
N LEU A 988 -25.27 9.42 -23.71
CA LEU A 988 -24.67 10.72 -24.05
C LEU A 988 -24.63 11.56 -22.77
N SER A 989 -23.49 12.16 -22.47
CA SER A 989 -23.32 13.02 -21.29
C SER A 989 -22.21 14.04 -21.50
N ASN A 990 -22.32 15.17 -20.81
CA ASN A 990 -21.25 16.18 -20.71
C ASN A 990 -20.23 15.87 -19.59
N GLY A 991 -20.33 14.70 -18.94
CA GLY A 991 -19.37 14.24 -17.93
C GLY A 991 -19.51 14.89 -16.55
N GLY A 992 -20.35 15.92 -16.42
CA GLY A 992 -20.56 16.65 -15.16
C GLY A 992 -21.97 16.52 -14.59
N THR A 993 -22.99 16.80 -15.40
CA THR A 993 -24.32 17.15 -14.86
C THR A 993 -25.50 16.69 -15.72
N TYR A 994 -25.43 16.69 -17.06
CA TYR A 994 -26.55 16.26 -17.91
C TYR A 994 -26.28 14.90 -18.56
N ARG A 995 -27.29 14.02 -18.58
CA ARG A 995 -27.19 12.69 -19.22
C ARG A 995 -28.46 12.30 -19.95
N VAL A 996 -28.29 11.67 -21.11
CA VAL A 996 -29.36 11.12 -21.95
C VAL A 996 -29.03 9.68 -22.27
N ILE A 997 -29.99 8.79 -22.07
CA ILE A 997 -29.93 7.44 -22.61
C ILE A 997 -30.97 7.32 -23.72
N VAL A 998 -30.55 6.76 -24.86
CA VAL A 998 -31.44 6.46 -25.98
C VAL A 998 -31.19 5.04 -26.48
N THR A 999 -32.26 4.31 -26.79
CA THR A 999 -32.22 2.96 -27.36
C THR A 999 -32.19 3.01 -28.89
N ASN A 1000 -31.87 1.89 -29.54
CA ASN A 1000 -31.97 1.75 -30.99
C ASN A 1000 -33.40 1.86 -31.52
N ALA A 1001 -34.43 1.71 -30.68
CA ALA A 1001 -35.81 1.98 -31.09
C ALA A 1001 -36.22 3.45 -30.85
N GLY A 1002 -35.41 4.23 -30.14
CA GLY A 1002 -35.63 5.65 -29.87
C GLY A 1002 -36.37 5.94 -28.57
N GLY A 1003 -36.61 4.94 -27.73
CA GLY A 1003 -36.98 5.13 -26.33
C GLY A 1003 -35.77 5.58 -25.51
N GLY A 1004 -35.97 6.04 -24.28
CA GLY A 1004 -34.90 6.62 -23.48
C GLY A 1004 -35.39 7.55 -22.39
N TYR A 1005 -34.45 8.31 -21.82
CA TYR A 1005 -34.73 9.27 -20.76
C TYR A 1005 -33.57 10.25 -20.54
N SER A 1006 -33.88 11.36 -19.85
CA SER A 1006 -32.92 12.45 -19.59
C SER A 1006 -32.89 12.80 -18.10
N TYR A 1007 -31.70 13.04 -17.58
CA TYR A 1007 -31.46 13.48 -16.20
C TYR A 1007 -30.59 14.73 -16.19
N TRP A 1008 -30.84 15.54 -15.16
CA TRP A 1008 -29.96 16.61 -14.73
C TRP A 1008 -29.55 16.35 -13.29
N LYS A 1009 -28.27 16.07 -13.06
CA LYS A 1009 -27.72 15.55 -11.80
C LYS A 1009 -28.49 14.29 -11.37
N ASP A 1010 -29.10 14.33 -10.18
CA ASP A 1010 -29.92 13.25 -9.63
C ASP A 1010 -31.43 13.46 -9.88
N VAL A 1011 -31.80 14.49 -10.65
CA VAL A 1011 -33.19 14.83 -10.99
C VAL A 1011 -33.57 14.24 -12.35
N ALA A 1012 -34.63 13.44 -12.39
CA ALA A 1012 -35.19 12.96 -13.65
C ALA A 1012 -35.94 14.12 -14.33
N LEU A 1013 -35.59 14.43 -15.58
CA LEU A 1013 -36.29 15.44 -16.38
C LEU A 1013 -37.48 14.82 -17.10
N THR A 1014 -37.27 13.66 -17.71
CA THR A 1014 -38.29 12.91 -18.44
C THR A 1014 -38.60 11.57 -17.78
N ARG A 1015 -39.86 11.17 -17.84
CA ARG A 1015 -40.34 9.95 -17.17
C ARG A 1015 -39.79 8.68 -17.80
N TRP A 1016 -39.37 7.74 -16.96
CA TRP A 1016 -38.92 6.41 -17.35
C TRP A 1016 -39.19 5.38 -16.26
N ARG A 1017 -39.39 4.13 -16.67
CA ARG A 1017 -39.62 2.98 -15.79
C ARG A 1017 -38.72 1.84 -16.24
N GLU A 1018 -38.11 1.16 -15.28
CA GLU A 1018 -37.38 -0.07 -15.54
C GLU A 1018 -38.37 -1.18 -15.88
N ASP A 1019 -38.48 -1.50 -17.15
CA ASP A 1019 -39.27 -2.61 -17.67
C ASP A 1019 -38.50 -3.26 -18.82
N SER A 1020 -38.02 -4.49 -18.62
CA SER A 1020 -37.25 -5.23 -19.62
C SER A 1020 -38.09 -5.67 -20.83
N THR A 1021 -39.42 -5.49 -20.78
CA THR A 1021 -40.35 -5.86 -21.84
C THR A 1021 -40.87 -4.67 -22.65
N CYS A 1022 -40.68 -3.44 -22.18
CA CYS A 1022 -41.24 -2.23 -22.79
C CYS A 1022 -40.19 -1.13 -22.98
N ASP A 1023 -40.13 -0.55 -24.18
CA ASP A 1023 -39.25 0.58 -24.53
C ASP A 1023 -40.06 1.82 -24.97
N ASN A 1024 -41.16 2.07 -24.27
CA ASN A 1024 -42.18 3.06 -24.65
C ASN A 1024 -42.03 4.41 -23.92
N TRP A 1025 -40.92 4.64 -23.21
CA TRP A 1025 -40.66 5.88 -22.47
C TRP A 1025 -39.62 6.74 -23.18
N GLY A 1026 -39.73 8.07 -23.05
CA GLY A 1026 -38.73 9.00 -23.52
C GLY A 1026 -39.28 10.27 -24.18
N SER A 1027 -38.38 10.96 -24.89
CA SER A 1027 -38.68 12.17 -25.65
C SER A 1027 -38.91 11.82 -27.12
N PHE A 1028 -40.12 12.05 -27.60
CA PHE A 1028 -40.59 11.61 -28.90
C PHE A 1028 -40.92 12.79 -29.83
N CYS A 1029 -40.90 12.54 -31.14
CA CYS A 1029 -41.36 13.50 -32.13
C CYS A 1029 -42.22 12.79 -33.19
N TYR A 1030 -43.49 13.16 -33.24
CA TYR A 1030 -44.47 12.66 -34.19
C TYR A 1030 -44.47 13.50 -35.46
N ILE A 1031 -44.66 12.84 -36.60
CA ILE A 1031 -44.74 13.43 -37.93
C ILE A 1031 -46.05 12.95 -38.55
N ARG A 1032 -46.92 13.88 -38.93
CA ARG A 1032 -48.22 13.58 -39.53
C ARG A 1032 -48.39 14.34 -40.84
N ASP A 1033 -48.89 13.64 -41.86
CA ASP A 1033 -49.34 14.24 -43.11
C ASP A 1033 -50.77 14.76 -42.93
N ALA A 1034 -50.95 16.08 -43.03
CA ALA A 1034 -52.22 16.73 -42.74
C ALA A 1034 -53.31 16.40 -43.78
N GLU A 1035 -52.93 16.01 -45.01
CA GLU A 1035 -53.88 15.76 -46.10
C GLU A 1035 -54.54 14.39 -46.01
N ASN A 1036 -53.76 13.35 -45.68
CA ASN A 1036 -54.27 11.97 -45.61
C ASN A 1036 -54.40 11.43 -44.18
N GLY A 1037 -53.88 12.14 -43.18
CA GLY A 1037 -53.97 11.78 -41.76
C GLY A 1037 -53.03 10.66 -41.33
N ASN A 1038 -52.14 10.17 -42.19
CA ASN A 1038 -51.12 9.18 -41.81
C ASN A 1038 -50.07 9.84 -40.93
N PHE A 1039 -49.62 9.14 -39.87
CA PHE A 1039 -48.57 9.61 -38.99
C PHE A 1039 -47.62 8.48 -38.56
N TRP A 1040 -46.39 8.88 -38.25
CA TRP A 1040 -45.31 8.06 -37.73
C TRP A 1040 -44.47 8.88 -36.76
N SER A 1041 -43.41 8.31 -36.19
CA SER A 1041 -42.45 9.01 -35.33
C SER A 1041 -41.09 9.12 -36.01
N ASN A 1042 -40.30 10.11 -35.63
CA ASN A 1042 -38.96 10.34 -36.18
C ASN A 1042 -37.96 9.20 -35.89
N THR A 1043 -38.24 8.39 -34.86
CA THR A 1043 -37.62 7.09 -34.52
C THR A 1043 -38.71 6.00 -34.47
N TYR A 1044 -38.38 4.73 -34.20
CA TYR A 1044 -39.38 3.65 -34.19
C TYR A 1044 -40.45 3.80 -33.09
N GLN A 1045 -40.02 4.15 -31.88
CA GLN A 1045 -40.89 4.54 -30.77
C GLN A 1045 -41.39 5.98 -30.96
N PRO A 1046 -42.60 6.33 -30.50
CA PRO A 1046 -43.54 5.48 -29.78
C PRO A 1046 -44.62 4.88 -30.71
N THR A 1047 -44.63 5.23 -32.00
CA THR A 1047 -45.74 4.85 -32.91
C THR A 1047 -45.73 3.38 -33.34
N LEU A 1048 -44.58 2.70 -33.19
CA LEU A 1048 -44.36 1.31 -33.61
C LEU A 1048 -44.67 1.07 -35.10
N LYS A 1049 -44.68 2.14 -35.89
CA LYS A 1049 -44.91 2.09 -37.35
C LYS A 1049 -43.65 1.60 -38.03
N GLN A 1050 -43.76 0.46 -38.69
CA GLN A 1050 -42.69 -0.12 -39.49
C GLN A 1050 -42.37 0.81 -40.68
N PRO A 1051 -41.16 1.38 -40.74
CA PRO A 1051 -40.74 2.22 -41.87
C PRO A 1051 -40.34 1.37 -43.07
N GLU A 1052 -40.26 2.01 -44.24
CA GLU A 1052 -39.72 1.40 -45.45
C GLU A 1052 -38.22 1.08 -45.31
N ASN A 1053 -37.48 1.96 -44.63
CA ASN A 1053 -36.08 1.80 -44.28
C ASN A 1053 -35.85 2.30 -42.85
N TYR A 1054 -35.00 1.62 -42.08
CA TYR A 1054 -34.58 2.04 -40.75
C TYR A 1054 -33.08 1.78 -40.56
N GLU A 1055 -32.35 2.79 -40.11
CA GLU A 1055 -30.93 2.71 -39.78
C GLU A 1055 -30.66 3.55 -38.54
N VAL A 1056 -29.91 2.98 -37.60
CA VAL A 1056 -29.47 3.65 -36.38
C VAL A 1056 -27.96 3.57 -36.31
N ILE A 1057 -27.32 4.71 -36.07
CA ILE A 1057 -25.87 4.81 -35.98
C ILE A 1057 -25.51 5.39 -34.63
N PHE A 1058 -24.82 4.59 -33.82
CA PHE A 1058 -24.21 5.03 -32.58
C PHE A 1058 -22.73 5.26 -32.79
N SER A 1059 -22.34 6.52 -32.95
CA SER A 1059 -20.96 6.97 -33.03
C SER A 1059 -20.53 7.66 -31.73
N GLU A 1060 -19.30 8.14 -31.65
CA GLU A 1060 -18.84 8.94 -30.51
C GLU A 1060 -19.61 10.27 -30.45
N GLY A 1061 -20.03 10.67 -29.25
CA GLY A 1061 -20.72 11.95 -29.00
C GLY A 1061 -22.12 12.14 -29.57
N ARG A 1062 -22.67 11.19 -30.37
CA ARG A 1062 -24.01 11.34 -30.98
C ARG A 1062 -24.75 10.02 -31.23
N ALA A 1063 -26.06 10.11 -31.37
CA ALA A 1063 -26.93 9.05 -31.89
C ALA A 1063 -27.69 9.55 -33.13
N GLU A 1064 -27.64 8.78 -34.22
CA GLU A 1064 -28.34 9.10 -35.47
C GLU A 1064 -29.43 8.07 -35.78
N PHE A 1065 -30.59 8.53 -36.23
CA PHE A 1065 -31.69 7.69 -36.72
C PHE A 1065 -32.08 8.14 -38.12
N ARG A 1066 -32.11 7.21 -39.07
CA ARG A 1066 -32.54 7.45 -40.44
C ARG A 1066 -33.70 6.52 -40.74
N ARG A 1067 -34.83 7.09 -41.14
CA ARG A 1067 -35.99 6.31 -41.56
C ARG A 1067 -36.69 6.92 -42.76
N ARG A 1068 -37.43 6.10 -43.51
CA ARG A 1068 -38.28 6.54 -44.62
C ARG A 1068 -39.70 6.04 -44.43
N ASP A 1069 -40.65 6.95 -44.60
CA ASP A 1069 -42.08 6.67 -44.54
C ASP A 1069 -42.80 7.55 -45.57
N PHE A 1070 -43.63 6.96 -46.43
CA PHE A 1070 -44.50 7.69 -47.37
C PHE A 1070 -43.78 8.74 -48.24
N ASP A 1071 -42.63 8.36 -48.82
CA ASP A 1071 -41.73 9.24 -49.59
C ASP A 1071 -41.10 10.40 -48.79
N ILE A 1072 -41.09 10.35 -47.45
CA ILE A 1072 -40.41 11.33 -46.60
C ILE A 1072 -39.24 10.65 -45.89
N ASP A 1073 -38.02 11.11 -46.20
CA ASP A 1073 -36.85 10.72 -45.40
C ASP A 1073 -36.80 11.58 -44.13
N THR A 1074 -36.64 10.93 -42.99
CA THR A 1074 -36.40 11.56 -41.69
C THR A 1074 -35.01 11.20 -41.21
N HIS A 1075 -34.20 12.22 -40.88
CA HIS A 1075 -32.91 12.04 -40.22
C HIS A 1075 -32.89 12.79 -38.88
N THR A 1076 -32.76 12.06 -37.78
CA THR A 1076 -32.68 12.61 -36.42
C THR A 1076 -31.26 12.44 -35.87
N GLU A 1077 -30.69 13.52 -35.34
CA GLU A 1077 -29.42 13.52 -34.62
C GLU A 1077 -29.65 13.96 -33.18
N ILE A 1078 -29.10 13.22 -32.22
CA ILE A 1078 -29.19 13.51 -30.79
C ILE A 1078 -27.78 13.68 -30.23
N VAL A 1079 -27.54 14.81 -29.57
CA VAL A 1079 -26.27 15.15 -28.90
C VAL A 1079 -26.53 15.84 -27.56
N VAL A 1080 -25.55 15.76 -26.66
CA VAL A 1080 -25.51 16.55 -25.42
C VAL A 1080 -24.40 17.58 -25.55
N SER A 1081 -24.68 18.85 -25.21
CA SER A 1081 -23.68 19.91 -25.26
C SER A 1081 -22.56 19.61 -24.24
N PRO A 1082 -21.27 19.69 -24.62
CA PRO A 1082 -20.18 19.50 -23.66
C PRO A 1082 -20.04 20.67 -22.67
N GLU A 1083 -20.54 21.85 -23.02
CA GLU A 1083 -20.38 23.08 -22.23
C GLU A 1083 -21.62 23.40 -21.39
N ASP A 1084 -22.82 23.06 -21.88
CA ASP A 1084 -24.10 23.40 -21.26
C ASP A 1084 -24.92 22.16 -20.90
N ASP A 1085 -25.82 22.29 -19.93
CA ASP A 1085 -26.78 21.24 -19.55
C ASP A 1085 -27.96 21.13 -20.53
N ILE A 1086 -27.64 20.90 -21.81
CA ILE A 1086 -28.59 20.92 -22.93
C ILE A 1086 -28.49 19.63 -23.74
N GLU A 1087 -29.65 19.03 -23.99
CA GLU A 1087 -29.85 18.00 -25.01
C GLU A 1087 -30.38 18.63 -26.29
N LEU A 1088 -29.69 18.39 -27.41
CA LEU A 1088 -30.10 18.88 -28.73
C LEU A 1088 -30.57 17.71 -29.60
N ARG A 1089 -31.80 17.81 -30.11
CA ARG A 1089 -32.36 16.89 -31.11
C ARG A 1089 -32.63 17.63 -32.42
N ARG A 1090 -31.89 17.28 -33.47
CA ARG A 1090 -32.04 17.86 -34.80
C ARG A 1090 -32.77 16.88 -35.71
N VAL A 1091 -33.98 17.24 -36.17
CA VAL A 1091 -34.77 16.43 -37.12
C VAL A 1091 -34.77 17.11 -38.49
N ARG A 1092 -34.30 16.40 -39.51
CA ARG A 1092 -34.29 16.84 -40.91
C ARG A 1092 -35.28 16.01 -41.71
N LEU A 1093 -36.25 16.66 -42.35
CA LEU A 1093 -37.22 16.02 -43.24
C LEU A 1093 -36.89 16.35 -44.70
N LYS A 1094 -36.96 15.34 -45.57
CA LYS A 1094 -36.82 15.52 -47.02
C LYS A 1094 -37.99 14.85 -47.73
N ASN A 1095 -38.86 15.67 -48.32
CA ASN A 1095 -39.95 15.21 -49.19
C ASN A 1095 -39.36 14.74 -50.54
N ARG A 1096 -39.53 13.46 -50.87
CA ARG A 1096 -39.13 12.87 -52.16
C ARG A 1096 -40.28 12.78 -53.17
N SER A 1097 -41.51 13.07 -52.75
CA SER A 1097 -42.66 13.07 -53.65
C SER A 1097 -42.60 14.27 -54.60
N ARG A 1098 -43.37 14.20 -55.69
CA ARG A 1098 -43.51 15.29 -56.66
C ARG A 1098 -44.55 16.36 -56.25
N THR A 1099 -45.17 16.19 -55.09
CA THR A 1099 -46.25 17.04 -54.57
C THR A 1099 -45.77 17.82 -53.36
N LYS A 1100 -46.17 19.10 -53.22
CA LYS A 1100 -46.02 19.83 -51.94
C LYS A 1100 -46.88 19.13 -50.89
N ARG A 1101 -46.36 18.96 -49.67
CA ARG A 1101 -47.03 18.29 -48.55
C ARG A 1101 -47.10 19.24 -47.37
N ILE A 1102 -48.16 19.13 -46.57
CA ILE A 1102 -48.34 19.87 -45.32
C ILE A 1102 -48.09 18.89 -44.19
N ILE A 1103 -47.09 19.15 -43.37
CA ILE A 1103 -46.65 18.22 -42.33
C ILE A 1103 -46.80 18.84 -40.95
N ASP A 1104 -47.46 18.13 -40.04
CA ASP A 1104 -47.47 18.46 -38.62
C ASP A 1104 -46.30 17.73 -37.94
N ILE A 1105 -45.39 18.49 -37.34
CA ILE A 1105 -44.29 17.97 -36.52
C ILE A 1105 -44.57 18.29 -35.07
N THR A 1106 -44.74 17.27 -34.23
CA THR A 1106 -45.16 17.41 -32.83
C THR A 1106 -44.16 16.75 -31.89
N SER A 1107 -43.44 17.55 -31.10
CA SER A 1107 -42.62 17.04 -29.99
C SER A 1107 -43.50 16.57 -28.82
N TYR A 1108 -43.01 15.63 -28.02
CA TYR A 1108 -43.69 15.13 -26.83
C TYR A 1108 -42.68 14.57 -25.81
N ALA A 1109 -42.77 14.98 -24.55
CA ALA A 1109 -42.09 14.33 -23.44
C ALA A 1109 -42.91 14.47 -22.14
N GLU A 1110 -42.84 13.47 -21.26
CA GLU A 1110 -43.50 13.48 -19.95
C GLU A 1110 -42.56 14.04 -18.89
N VAL A 1111 -42.97 15.10 -18.18
CA VAL A 1111 -42.10 15.89 -17.28
C VAL A 1111 -42.13 15.33 -15.85
N VAL A 1112 -40.97 15.27 -15.19
CA VAL A 1112 -40.84 14.76 -13.81
C VAL A 1112 -40.28 15.81 -12.82
N LEU A 1113 -39.11 16.40 -13.11
CA LEU A 1113 -38.44 17.39 -12.26
C LEU A 1113 -38.30 16.99 -10.77
N ALA A 1114 -38.06 15.71 -10.51
CA ALA A 1114 -37.86 15.15 -9.18
C ALA A 1114 -36.90 13.93 -9.25
N PRO A 1115 -36.35 13.45 -8.12
CA PRO A 1115 -35.67 12.16 -8.08
C PRO A 1115 -36.60 11.04 -8.60
N ALA A 1116 -36.06 10.10 -9.37
CA ALA A 1116 -36.87 9.08 -10.04
C ALA A 1116 -37.67 8.19 -9.07
N ASP A 1117 -37.10 7.86 -7.91
CA ASP A 1117 -37.77 7.07 -6.87
C ASP A 1117 -39.00 7.79 -6.30
N ALA A 1118 -38.97 9.13 -6.24
CA ALA A 1118 -40.10 9.93 -5.77
C ALA A 1118 -41.26 9.93 -6.77
N ASP A 1119 -40.97 9.98 -8.08
CA ASP A 1119 -41.98 9.83 -9.14
C ASP A 1119 -42.50 8.39 -9.22
N LEU A 1120 -41.67 7.38 -8.98
CA LEU A 1120 -42.06 5.97 -8.90
C LEU A 1120 -43.05 5.71 -7.76
N ALA A 1121 -42.77 6.26 -6.57
CA ALA A 1121 -43.57 5.99 -5.38
C ALA A 1121 -45.00 6.55 -5.47
N HIS A 1122 -45.15 7.82 -5.87
CA HIS A 1122 -46.46 8.49 -5.94
C HIS A 1122 -46.55 9.47 -7.14
N PRO A 1123 -46.75 8.98 -8.38
CA PRO A 1123 -46.72 9.81 -9.59
C PRO A 1123 -47.78 10.93 -9.59
N ALA A 1124 -49.03 10.57 -9.27
CA ALA A 1124 -50.15 11.52 -9.24
C ALA A 1124 -49.91 12.66 -8.23
N PHE A 1125 -49.26 12.37 -7.11
CA PHE A 1125 -48.89 13.39 -6.12
C PHE A 1125 -47.71 14.23 -6.60
N SER A 1126 -46.71 13.61 -7.23
CA SER A 1126 -45.53 14.33 -7.75
C SER A 1126 -45.90 15.34 -8.84
N ASN A 1127 -46.85 14.98 -9.72
CA ASN A 1127 -47.33 15.83 -10.81
C ASN A 1127 -47.97 17.13 -10.32
N LEU A 1128 -48.66 17.13 -9.15
CA LEU A 1128 -49.33 18.32 -8.61
C LEU A 1128 -48.37 19.48 -8.28
N PHE A 1129 -47.08 19.19 -8.14
CA PHE A 1129 -46.06 20.20 -7.87
C PHE A 1129 -45.48 20.81 -9.14
N ILE A 1130 -45.76 20.29 -10.32
CA ILE A 1130 -45.18 20.80 -11.56
C ILE A 1130 -46.07 21.93 -12.09
N GLN A 1131 -45.45 23.01 -12.53
CA GLN A 1131 -46.12 24.15 -13.18
C GLN A 1131 -45.51 24.33 -14.56
N THR A 1132 -46.37 24.51 -15.55
CA THR A 1132 -46.00 24.77 -16.95
C THR A 1132 -46.38 26.18 -17.35
N GLU A 1133 -45.58 26.82 -18.20
CA GLU A 1133 -45.87 28.14 -18.77
C GLU A 1133 -45.46 28.15 -20.25
N ILE A 1134 -46.32 28.67 -21.14
CA ILE A 1134 -46.05 28.77 -22.57
C ILE A 1134 -45.55 30.18 -22.90
N ILE A 1135 -44.24 30.28 -23.17
CA ILE A 1135 -43.59 31.52 -23.59
C ILE A 1135 -43.68 31.63 -25.12
N ARG A 1136 -44.83 32.10 -25.62
CA ARG A 1136 -45.16 32.17 -27.05
C ARG A 1136 -44.12 32.96 -27.88
N GLN A 1137 -43.59 34.06 -27.35
CA GLN A 1137 -42.56 34.87 -28.02
C GLN A 1137 -41.25 34.12 -28.27
N ARG A 1138 -40.92 33.15 -27.40
CA ARG A 1138 -39.72 32.32 -27.50
C ARG A 1138 -39.99 30.91 -28.02
N GLN A 1139 -41.25 30.63 -28.36
CA GLN A 1139 -41.71 29.31 -28.81
C GLN A 1139 -41.28 28.17 -27.88
N ALA A 1140 -41.40 28.40 -26.57
CA ALA A 1140 -40.90 27.50 -25.53
C ALA A 1140 -41.99 27.16 -24.51
N ILE A 1141 -41.87 25.97 -23.91
CA ILE A 1141 -42.61 25.59 -22.70
C ILE A 1141 -41.60 25.58 -21.56
N LEU A 1142 -41.90 26.34 -20.51
CA LEU A 1142 -41.15 26.39 -19.27
C LEU A 1142 -41.81 25.48 -18.25
N CYS A 1143 -41.02 24.67 -17.56
CA CYS A 1143 -41.49 23.80 -16.49
C CYS A 1143 -40.68 24.06 -15.23
N THR A 1144 -41.36 24.19 -14.10
CA THR A 1144 -40.71 24.25 -12.77
C THR A 1144 -41.50 23.44 -11.76
N ARG A 1145 -40.87 23.13 -10.64
CA ARG A 1145 -41.51 22.46 -9.52
C ARG A 1145 -41.77 23.47 -8.39
N ARG A 1146 -42.98 23.51 -7.87
CA ARG A 1146 -43.32 24.33 -6.70
C ARG A 1146 -42.52 23.83 -5.48
N PRO A 1147 -41.73 24.70 -4.82
CA PRO A 1147 -40.96 24.31 -3.65
C PRO A 1147 -41.89 23.95 -2.49
N ARG A 1148 -41.48 22.98 -1.67
CA ARG A 1148 -42.20 22.49 -0.48
C ARG A 1148 -41.79 23.24 0.78
N SER A 1149 -40.65 23.91 0.75
CA SER A 1149 -40.13 24.76 1.83
C SER A 1149 -39.53 26.05 1.27
N VAL A 1150 -39.37 27.06 2.11
CA VAL A 1150 -38.80 28.37 1.71
C VAL A 1150 -37.31 28.26 1.32
N GLU A 1151 -36.64 27.18 1.73
CA GLU A 1151 -35.21 26.93 1.51
C GLU A 1151 -34.94 26.00 0.31
N GLU A 1152 -35.98 25.47 -0.35
CA GLU A 1152 -35.84 24.56 -1.48
C GLU A 1152 -35.66 25.34 -2.79
N ASP A 1153 -34.54 25.16 -3.47
CA ASP A 1153 -34.28 25.70 -4.80
C ASP A 1153 -34.95 24.82 -5.88
N PRO A 1154 -36.01 25.29 -6.55
CA PRO A 1154 -36.74 24.46 -7.51
C PRO A 1154 -35.99 24.34 -8.84
N PRO A 1155 -35.91 23.14 -9.45
CA PRO A 1155 -35.33 22.98 -10.78
C PRO A 1155 -36.21 23.63 -11.85
N TRP A 1156 -35.56 24.10 -12.91
CA TRP A 1156 -36.20 24.67 -14.10
C TRP A 1156 -35.80 23.88 -15.35
N MET A 1157 -36.78 23.59 -16.20
CA MET A 1157 -36.58 22.94 -17.50
C MET A 1157 -37.22 23.77 -18.60
N PHE A 1158 -36.51 23.90 -19.71
CA PHE A 1158 -36.97 24.60 -20.90
C PHE A 1158 -37.07 23.61 -22.06
N HIS A 1159 -38.24 23.51 -22.69
CA HIS A 1159 -38.44 22.74 -23.92
C HIS A 1159 -38.74 23.70 -25.09
N LEU A 1160 -37.87 23.69 -26.10
CA LEU A 1160 -37.96 24.60 -27.25
C LEU A 1160 -37.86 23.81 -28.55
N MET A 1161 -38.63 24.24 -29.55
CA MET A 1161 -38.59 23.69 -30.89
C MET A 1161 -38.59 24.84 -31.90
N ALA A 1162 -37.66 24.80 -32.85
CA ALA A 1162 -37.54 25.77 -33.92
C ALA A 1162 -37.53 25.04 -35.29
N VAL A 1163 -38.24 25.60 -36.26
CA VAL A 1163 -38.27 25.09 -37.64
C VAL A 1163 -37.52 26.04 -38.56
N HIS A 1164 -36.67 25.48 -39.41
CA HIS A 1164 -35.93 26.21 -40.44
C HIS A 1164 -36.18 25.59 -41.82
N GLY A 1165 -36.26 26.44 -42.85
CA GLY A 1165 -36.34 25.99 -44.25
C GLY A 1165 -37.73 25.51 -44.71
N ALA A 1166 -38.80 25.80 -43.96
CA ALA A 1166 -40.19 25.54 -44.34
C ALA A 1166 -41.09 26.72 -43.93
N GLU A 1167 -42.27 26.82 -44.57
CA GLU A 1167 -43.25 27.88 -44.31
C GLU A 1167 -44.12 27.50 -43.11
N ILE A 1168 -43.89 28.12 -41.95
CA ILE A 1168 -44.67 27.82 -40.74
C ILE A 1168 -46.09 28.39 -40.89
N ARG A 1169 -47.08 27.51 -40.92
CA ARG A 1169 -48.50 27.89 -41.00
C ARG A 1169 -49.12 28.16 -39.65
N ASN A 1170 -48.80 27.32 -38.67
CA ASN A 1170 -49.36 27.41 -37.32
C ASN A 1170 -48.41 26.77 -36.29
N ILE A 1171 -48.48 27.26 -35.05
CA ILE A 1171 -47.76 26.72 -33.89
C ILE A 1171 -48.75 26.56 -32.75
N THR A 1172 -48.86 25.35 -32.21
CA THR A 1172 -49.76 25.04 -31.09
C THR A 1172 -49.04 24.24 -30.02
N TYR A 1173 -49.54 24.27 -28.79
CA TYR A 1173 -48.86 23.77 -27.60
C TYR A 1173 -49.81 22.89 -26.78
N GLU A 1174 -49.26 21.87 -26.12
CA GLU A 1174 -49.97 21.09 -25.12
C GLU A 1174 -49.07 20.84 -23.92
N THR A 1175 -49.65 20.97 -22.72
CA THR A 1175 -48.96 20.65 -21.47
C THR A 1175 -49.70 19.64 -20.61
N ASP A 1176 -50.93 19.26 -20.95
CA ASP A 1176 -51.68 18.21 -20.26
C ASP A 1176 -51.68 16.88 -21.05
N ARG A 1177 -51.16 15.83 -20.42
CA ARG A 1177 -51.06 14.49 -20.99
C ARG A 1177 -52.42 13.92 -21.41
N LEU A 1178 -53.47 14.17 -20.63
CA LEU A 1178 -54.80 13.66 -20.91
C LEU A 1178 -55.39 14.31 -22.17
N GLN A 1179 -55.09 15.59 -22.42
CA GLN A 1179 -55.51 16.28 -23.64
C GLN A 1179 -54.69 15.80 -24.86
N PHE A 1180 -53.40 15.53 -24.68
CA PHE A 1180 -52.55 15.03 -25.76
C PHE A 1180 -52.91 13.59 -26.17
N ILE A 1181 -52.92 12.66 -25.20
CA ILE A 1181 -53.17 11.24 -25.47
C ILE A 1181 -54.66 11.00 -25.68
N GLY A 1182 -55.54 11.63 -24.90
CA GLY A 1182 -56.97 11.39 -24.91
C GLY A 1182 -57.38 10.12 -24.14
N ARG A 1183 -58.62 10.12 -23.64
CA ARG A 1183 -59.16 9.00 -22.86
C ARG A 1183 -59.27 7.73 -23.72
N GLY A 1184 -58.69 6.62 -23.24
CA GLY A 1184 -58.75 5.31 -23.90
C GLY A 1184 -57.71 5.10 -25.01
N ASN A 1185 -56.85 6.09 -25.26
CA ASN A 1185 -55.74 6.01 -26.21
C ASN A 1185 -54.40 5.79 -25.50
N THR A 1186 -53.33 5.61 -26.28
CA THR A 1186 -51.95 5.45 -25.79
C THR A 1186 -51.01 6.36 -26.58
N ILE A 1187 -49.76 6.49 -26.13
CA ILE A 1187 -48.71 7.22 -26.88
C ILE A 1187 -48.39 6.60 -28.26
N VAL A 1188 -48.81 5.35 -28.51
CA VAL A 1188 -48.71 4.71 -29.84
C VAL A 1188 -49.70 5.35 -30.82
N ARG A 1189 -50.89 5.73 -30.34
CA ARG A 1189 -51.96 6.37 -31.11
C ARG A 1189 -52.65 7.46 -30.30
N PRO A 1190 -51.98 8.60 -30.07
CA PRO A 1190 -52.54 9.67 -29.24
C PRO A 1190 -53.64 10.42 -29.99
N TYR A 1191 -54.60 10.96 -29.23
CA TYR A 1191 -55.73 11.73 -29.75
C TYR A 1191 -55.25 12.91 -30.60
N ALA A 1192 -54.19 13.61 -30.16
CA ALA A 1192 -53.55 14.70 -30.89
C ALA A 1192 -53.12 14.34 -32.33
N MET A 1193 -52.76 13.08 -32.60
CA MET A 1193 -52.38 12.63 -33.96
C MET A 1193 -53.56 12.16 -34.79
N THR A 1194 -54.74 12.00 -34.19
CA THR A 1194 -55.97 11.59 -34.89
C THR A 1194 -56.91 12.76 -35.17
N ASN A 1195 -56.95 13.75 -34.28
CA ASN A 1195 -57.75 14.97 -34.45
C ASN A 1195 -56.98 16.02 -35.27
N SER A 1196 -57.59 16.67 -36.25
CA SER A 1196 -56.95 17.70 -37.10
C SER A 1196 -57.02 19.13 -36.53
N GLY A 1197 -57.56 19.30 -35.32
CA GLY A 1197 -57.62 20.59 -34.64
C GLY A 1197 -56.31 21.00 -33.95
N PRO A 1198 -56.17 22.29 -33.57
CA PRO A 1198 -55.02 22.77 -32.80
C PRO A 1198 -54.93 22.09 -31.42
N LEU A 1199 -53.72 21.97 -30.87
CA LEU A 1199 -53.53 21.57 -29.47
C LEU A 1199 -54.20 22.58 -28.52
N SER A 1200 -54.61 22.14 -27.33
CA SER A 1200 -55.52 22.89 -26.47
C SER A 1200 -54.92 24.19 -25.89
N GLY A 1201 -53.60 24.29 -25.82
CA GLY A 1201 -52.89 25.45 -25.28
C GLY A 1201 -53.01 25.62 -23.77
N THR A 1202 -53.32 24.54 -23.03
CA THR A 1202 -53.36 24.57 -21.55
C THR A 1202 -51.98 24.87 -20.96
N GLU A 1203 -51.92 25.74 -19.96
CA GLU A 1203 -50.72 26.11 -19.20
C GLU A 1203 -51.07 26.33 -17.72
N GLY A 1204 -50.09 26.20 -16.83
CA GLY A 1204 -50.23 26.37 -15.39
C GLY A 1204 -50.07 25.06 -14.62
N SER A 1205 -50.93 24.83 -13.62
CA SER A 1205 -50.93 23.61 -12.82
C SER A 1205 -51.84 22.55 -13.44
N VAL A 1206 -51.30 21.80 -14.40
CA VAL A 1206 -51.96 20.66 -15.04
C VAL A 1206 -51.85 19.38 -14.21
N LEU A 1207 -52.80 18.45 -14.36
CA LEU A 1207 -52.84 17.22 -13.54
C LEU A 1207 -51.77 16.18 -13.90
N ASP A 1208 -51.38 16.13 -15.17
CA ASP A 1208 -50.36 15.20 -15.69
C ASP A 1208 -49.50 15.93 -16.74
N PRO A 1209 -48.37 16.54 -16.33
CA PRO A 1209 -47.62 17.50 -17.14
C PRO A 1209 -46.80 16.82 -18.24
N VAL A 1210 -46.93 17.36 -19.44
CA VAL A 1210 -46.13 17.04 -20.63
C VAL A 1210 -45.59 18.32 -21.25
N VAL A 1211 -44.63 18.16 -22.14
CA VAL A 1211 -44.22 19.23 -23.07
C VAL A 1211 -44.46 18.75 -24.49
N ALA A 1212 -45.36 19.42 -25.19
CA ALA A 1212 -45.59 19.15 -26.60
C ALA A 1212 -45.77 20.45 -27.40
N ILE A 1213 -44.94 20.60 -28.42
CA ILE A 1213 -44.96 21.72 -29.36
C ILE A 1213 -45.23 21.14 -30.75
N GLN A 1214 -46.28 21.62 -31.40
CA GLN A 1214 -46.65 21.25 -32.76
C GLN A 1214 -46.43 22.42 -33.72
N TYR A 1215 -45.69 22.15 -34.80
CA TYR A 1215 -45.56 23.03 -35.95
C TYR A 1215 -46.26 22.40 -37.15
N GLN A 1216 -47.06 23.19 -37.87
CA GLN A 1216 -47.57 22.82 -39.19
C GLN A 1216 -46.75 23.58 -40.25
N ILE A 1217 -46.10 22.82 -41.15
CA ILE A 1217 -45.09 23.34 -42.10
C ILE A 1217 -45.33 22.93 -43.55
#